data_AF-A0A2I0SMR3-F1
#
_entry.id   AF-A0A2I0SMR3-F1
#
_cell.length_a   1.000
_cell.length_b   1.000
_cell.length_c   1.000
_cell.angle_alpha   90.00
_cell.angle_beta   90.00
_cell.angle_gamma   90.00
#
_symmetry.space_group_name_H-M   'P 1'
#
loop_
_entity.id
_entity.type
_entity.pdbx_description
1 polymer ?
#
loop_
_entity_poly.entity_id
_entity_poly.type
_entity_poly.pdbx_seq_one_letter_code
_entity_poly.pdbx_strand_id
1 'polypeptide(L)'
;MPTRTAWPARCSDGARRRCPPCCARCSYDRTDRTPRERPRTHGHRRPGHRRPGRRRPGWFAPDVAASLRGGPPGPPRRPTGTPLPHRGGRGGHPDPAVVRPRRPRLRALAPRAAGRRMAADVHPHDLPGGPARHGGGPVPGRVRDPRQRAELVRPGADGATEEPGTAVARLHGSGSGPRAGAVHRAAARPRHRIPGRGGDGDRGRHRRGLPRPHPSPLRRGRAARSGPSRRHRARDAPPGARRTAAARRARPGPRPPRREPDHARHRPPRAAPPVRGPLLRPRWRESLHTERILTEHHRFLATLDHPEQTQQTVLAELLAANGATSYLREHGLNERSGAEEFRKALPIRTQSAFGPWIERAIAGEDGVLTAERPVAFFSSSGSTGREKRIPVTPTYMKRCFLPFYHASFAVLLGAFPDLAADPGGVLNLWRDPTSPHARTADGRPHLGPSQIDHRLFGEGGGPEDGAAWATIPEQLSDADPWERAYLQLRLAAERDIKVLIGVNPALIAGLPYQLAAQWPRIVEEIARGTVGGVPHTTPDPRRAEQIARRADEYGALDPYHLWPNLRAAVAWNSALASLYLPRVRERYGPGVRLFAAPIGSSEGPVAVPVDDHPNAAPLYLPGCYFEFADAAEPIREDSPTVTAAELEPGRDYHLVLSHIGGLYRCAVNDVVHVVDHVGRTPRISYTGRDVLRTAGGVDLTERAVVRALAGALADTGAELRNATVETGTDRFRAAIASALPGPLPAGFATLLDKHLGETADGYRAARDAGALAPVEVLQVHQDAFQREWEHAIRSGQRRTRVKDRIFQPTPDSWARITADERAHA
;
A
#
# COMPACT_ATOMS: atom_id res chain seq x y z
N MET A 1 36.00 41.28 24.14
CA MET A 1 36.52 41.34 25.52
C MET A 1 35.65 42.30 26.34
N PRO A 2 35.55 42.18 27.69
CA PRO A 2 35.34 40.92 28.41
C PRO A 2 34.49 41.02 29.70
N THR A 3 33.68 39.99 29.99
CA THR A 3 33.28 39.52 31.34
C THR A 3 32.88 38.03 31.18
N ARG A 4 33.41 36.99 31.88
CA ARG A 4 34.21 36.84 33.12
C ARG A 4 33.51 37.44 34.35
N THR A 5 33.24 36.74 35.47
CA THR A 5 33.61 35.37 35.94
C THR A 5 32.60 34.95 37.07
N ALA A 6 32.55 33.78 37.74
CA ALA A 6 33.40 32.57 37.86
C ALA A 6 32.63 31.35 38.47
N TRP A 7 33.22 30.15 38.36
CA TRP A 7 33.12 29.01 39.31
C TRP A 7 34.44 28.98 40.15
N PRO A 8 34.62 28.22 41.26
CA PRO A 8 33.78 27.16 41.87
C PRO A 8 33.64 27.25 43.43
N ALA A 9 33.00 26.24 44.04
CA ALA A 9 33.24 25.80 45.43
C ALA A 9 32.94 24.28 45.57
N ARG A 10 33.36 23.62 46.67
CA ARG A 10 33.31 22.13 46.83
C ARG A 10 32.69 21.65 48.16
N CYS A 11 32.06 20.47 48.07
CA CYS A 11 31.99 19.36 49.04
C CYS A 11 31.69 19.60 50.54
N SER A 12 30.61 18.96 51.01
CA SER A 12 30.59 18.17 52.25
C SER A 12 29.58 17.00 52.13
N ASP A 13 29.63 16.07 53.09
CA ASP A 13 29.03 14.72 53.19
C ASP A 13 27.55 14.51 52.78
N GLY A 14 27.06 13.29 52.55
CA GLY A 14 27.73 11.98 52.52
C GLY A 14 26.81 10.81 52.93
N ALA A 15 26.24 10.08 51.96
CA ALA A 15 25.45 8.87 52.19
C ALA A 15 25.67 7.82 51.08
N ARG A 16 25.85 6.54 51.45
CA ARG A 16 26.19 5.44 50.51
C ARG A 16 25.00 4.50 50.28
N ARG A 17 24.69 4.14 49.03
CA ARG A 17 24.04 2.85 48.67
C ARG A 17 24.16 2.47 47.17
N ARG A 18 25.26 1.77 46.87
CA ARG A 18 25.50 0.74 45.83
C ARG A 18 24.62 0.71 44.55
N CYS A 19 25.26 0.91 43.40
CA CYS A 19 24.91 0.23 42.14
C CYS A 19 25.99 -0.86 41.82
N PRO A 20 25.62 -2.01 41.22
CA PRO A 20 26.57 -2.94 40.61
C PRO A 20 26.98 -2.49 39.18
N PRO A 21 28.09 -2.98 38.62
CA PRO A 21 28.80 -2.28 37.53
C PRO A 21 28.58 -2.85 36.12
N CYS A 22 28.77 -1.99 35.11
CA CYS A 22 29.19 -2.42 33.78
C CYS A 22 30.68 -2.80 33.79
N CYS A 23 31.07 -3.80 33.00
CA CYS A 23 32.47 -4.10 32.66
C CYS A 23 32.60 -4.29 31.14
N ALA A 24 33.78 -4.04 30.59
CA ALA A 24 34.01 -3.87 29.16
C ALA A 24 35.30 -4.56 28.66
N ARG A 25 35.51 -4.55 27.33
CA ARG A 25 36.64 -5.12 26.54
C ARG A 25 36.63 -6.66 26.47
N CYS A 26 36.72 -7.31 25.31
CA CYS A 26 37.66 -7.13 24.18
C CYS A 26 36.90 -7.27 22.84
N SER A 27 37.23 -6.64 21.70
CA SER A 27 38.51 -6.32 21.02
C SER A 27 39.34 -7.53 20.57
N TYR A 28 39.14 -8.00 19.33
CA TYR A 28 40.19 -8.61 18.50
C TYR A 28 39.87 -8.47 17.01
N ASP A 29 40.92 -8.51 16.18
CA ASP A 29 40.90 -8.27 14.73
C ASP A 29 40.83 -9.59 13.90
N ARG A 30 40.68 -9.45 12.58
CA ARG A 30 40.60 -10.52 11.56
C ARG A 30 41.83 -11.45 11.58
N THR A 31 41.62 -12.76 11.37
CA THR A 31 42.28 -13.48 10.26
C THR A 31 41.67 -14.86 9.92
N ASP A 32 41.95 -15.23 8.68
CA ASP A 32 41.69 -16.43 7.86
C ASP A 32 41.81 -17.85 8.51
N ARG A 33 41.24 -18.83 7.79
CA ARG A 33 41.51 -20.30 7.73
C ARG A 33 40.56 -21.33 8.35
N THR A 34 40.44 -22.38 7.55
CA THR A 34 39.54 -23.54 7.55
C THR A 34 39.85 -24.61 8.62
N PRO A 35 38.91 -25.54 8.90
CA PRO A 35 38.99 -26.44 10.06
C PRO A 35 39.67 -27.79 9.76
N ARG A 36 40.15 -28.47 10.81
CA ARG A 36 40.30 -29.93 10.80
C ARG A 36 40.25 -30.62 12.17
N GLU A 37 39.53 -31.74 12.18
CA GLU A 37 39.71 -33.00 12.94
C GLU A 37 39.89 -33.03 14.49
N ARG A 38 39.16 -33.96 15.13
CA ARG A 38 39.32 -34.36 16.54
C ARG A 38 40.10 -35.68 16.64
N PRO A 39 40.81 -35.93 17.75
CA PRO A 39 41.03 -37.27 18.26
C PRO A 39 39.91 -37.76 19.21
N ARG A 40 39.82 -39.08 19.36
CA ARG A 40 39.26 -39.80 20.53
C ARG A 40 40.48 -40.25 21.39
N THR A 41 40.44 -40.70 22.65
CA THR A 41 39.63 -41.78 23.29
C THR A 41 39.81 -41.77 24.83
N HIS A 42 38.84 -42.41 25.53
CA HIS A 42 38.90 -43.27 26.75
C HIS A 42 39.86 -43.00 27.94
N GLY A 43 39.55 -43.37 29.20
CA GLY A 43 38.31 -43.98 29.75
C GLY A 43 38.48 -44.55 31.18
N HIS A 44 37.38 -45.11 31.75
CA HIS A 44 37.26 -45.78 33.07
C HIS A 44 37.41 -44.89 34.34
N ARG A 45 36.86 -45.24 35.52
CA ARG A 45 36.12 -46.44 36.00
C ARG A 45 34.89 -46.06 36.86
N ARG A 46 34.18 -47.04 37.44
CA ARG A 46 32.90 -46.94 38.22
C ARG A 46 33.01 -47.82 39.49
N PRO A 47 32.22 -47.62 40.58
CA PRO A 47 30.74 -47.76 40.63
C PRO A 47 30.02 -46.68 41.51
N GLY A 48 28.68 -46.65 41.68
CA GLY A 48 27.59 -47.36 40.99
C GLY A 48 26.20 -47.17 41.65
N HIS A 49 25.13 -47.15 40.84
CA HIS A 49 23.68 -47.19 41.18
C HIS A 49 23.11 -46.01 42.03
N ARG A 50 21.85 -45.55 41.85
CA ARG A 50 20.73 -45.97 40.97
C ARG A 50 20.42 -44.93 39.86
N ARG A 51 19.35 -45.16 39.09
CA ARG A 51 18.98 -44.53 37.79
C ARG A 51 17.44 -44.57 37.64
N PRO A 52 16.79 -43.99 36.60
CA PRO A 52 17.26 -42.99 35.62
C PRO A 52 16.30 -41.79 35.41
N GLY A 53 16.77 -40.75 34.73
CA GLY A 53 15.89 -39.82 33.97
C GLY A 53 16.03 -40.02 32.46
N ARG A 54 15.18 -39.38 31.64
CA ARG A 54 15.35 -39.29 30.17
C ARG A 54 15.06 -37.87 29.65
N ARG A 55 15.81 -37.47 28.63
CA ARG A 55 15.56 -36.29 27.77
C ARG A 55 14.80 -36.70 26.49
N ARG A 56 14.34 -35.69 25.76
CA ARG A 56 13.75 -35.75 24.40
C ARG A 56 14.50 -36.66 23.41
N PRO A 57 13.80 -37.48 22.60
CA PRO A 57 14.03 -37.60 21.16
C PRO A 57 13.26 -36.47 20.41
N GLY A 58 13.45 -36.19 19.11
CA GLY A 58 14.16 -36.94 18.08
C GLY A 58 13.15 -37.48 17.05
N TRP A 59 13.16 -36.94 15.83
CA TRP A 59 12.28 -37.38 14.75
C TRP A 59 12.66 -38.79 14.25
N PHE A 60 11.68 -39.70 14.16
CA PHE A 60 11.42 -40.58 13.01
C PHE A 60 10.08 -41.32 13.25
N ALA A 61 9.48 -41.86 12.19
CA ALA A 61 8.18 -42.55 12.24
C ALA A 61 8.29 -44.01 12.76
N PRO A 62 7.17 -44.60 13.21
CA PRO A 62 6.96 -46.04 13.22
C PRO A 62 5.74 -46.47 12.37
N ASP A 63 5.94 -47.54 11.59
CA ASP A 63 4.88 -48.30 10.90
C ASP A 63 4.65 -49.66 11.60
N VAL A 64 3.68 -50.43 11.07
CA VAL A 64 3.53 -51.91 11.18
C VAL A 64 2.73 -52.50 12.37
N ALA A 65 1.43 -52.70 12.10
CA ALA A 65 0.61 -53.90 12.37
C ALA A 65 0.36 -54.37 13.83
N ALA A 66 -0.59 -55.26 14.13
CA ALA A 66 -1.56 -56.03 13.32
C ALA A 66 -2.95 -56.02 14.04
N SER A 67 -4.07 -56.56 13.54
CA SER A 67 -4.22 -57.78 12.74
C SER A 67 -5.62 -57.94 12.12
N LEU A 68 -5.72 -58.78 11.08
CA LEU A 68 -6.95 -59.16 10.33
C LEU A 68 -7.54 -58.03 9.46
N ARG A 69 -8.23 -58.27 8.32
CA ARG A 69 -8.43 -59.50 7.50
C ARG A 69 -8.78 -59.08 6.05
N GLY A 70 -8.44 -59.93 5.07
CA GLY A 70 -8.94 -59.83 3.68
C GLY A 70 -7.94 -59.22 2.67
N GLY A 71 -7.41 -60.06 1.77
CA GLY A 71 -6.47 -59.66 0.71
C GLY A 71 -7.08 -59.72 -0.71
N PRO A 72 -6.57 -58.91 -1.67
CA PRO A 72 -6.90 -58.94 -3.11
C PRO A 72 -5.98 -59.97 -3.85
N PRO A 73 -5.78 -59.99 -5.20
CA PRO A 73 -6.30 -59.14 -6.29
C PRO A 73 -6.75 -59.86 -7.60
N GLY A 74 -7.20 -59.10 -8.62
CA GLY A 74 -7.36 -59.58 -10.00
C GLY A 74 -7.85 -58.52 -11.01
N PRO A 75 -7.27 -58.40 -12.23
CA PRO A 75 -7.70 -57.45 -13.27
C PRO A 75 -8.83 -57.99 -14.19
N PRO A 76 -9.53 -57.13 -14.95
CA PRO A 76 -10.77 -57.50 -15.67
C PRO A 76 -10.56 -58.28 -16.98
N ARG A 77 -11.59 -59.03 -17.39
CA ARG A 77 -11.71 -59.71 -18.71
C ARG A 77 -13.04 -59.40 -19.42
N ARG A 78 -12.98 -59.32 -20.75
CA ARG A 78 -14.08 -59.45 -21.75
C ARG A 78 -14.17 -60.93 -22.23
N PRO A 79 -15.11 -61.40 -23.09
CA PRO A 79 -16.07 -60.71 -23.99
C PRO A 79 -17.54 -60.90 -23.50
N THR A 80 -18.67 -61.04 -24.24
CA THR A 80 -18.98 -61.30 -25.68
C THR A 80 -20.42 -60.89 -26.03
N GLY A 81 -20.74 -60.60 -27.31
CA GLY A 81 -22.11 -60.58 -27.84
C GLY A 81 -22.41 -59.50 -28.91
N THR A 82 -22.98 -59.91 -30.04
CA THR A 82 -23.51 -59.09 -31.18
C THR A 82 -24.99 -59.48 -31.42
N PRO A 83 -25.85 -58.83 -32.28
CA PRO A 83 -25.53 -58.21 -33.59
C PRO A 83 -26.30 -56.93 -34.08
N LEU A 84 -25.66 -56.14 -34.95
CA LEU A 84 -26.11 -55.49 -36.23
C LEU A 84 -27.46 -54.69 -36.34
N PRO A 85 -27.75 -53.89 -37.42
CA PRO A 85 -27.05 -53.74 -38.72
C PRO A 85 -26.81 -52.30 -39.29
N HIS A 86 -25.83 -52.20 -40.22
CA HIS A 86 -25.74 -51.28 -41.40
C HIS A 86 -25.62 -49.73 -41.21
N ARG A 87 -25.03 -48.92 -42.13
CA ARG A 87 -24.36 -49.16 -43.45
C ARG A 87 -23.35 -48.04 -43.84
N GLY A 88 -22.14 -48.39 -44.29
CA GLY A 88 -21.24 -47.60 -45.19
C GLY A 88 -20.45 -46.39 -44.61
N GLY A 89 -19.21 -46.08 -45.04
CA GLY A 89 -18.25 -46.89 -45.83
C GLY A 89 -17.06 -46.12 -46.45
N ARG A 90 -15.85 -46.74 -46.44
CA ARG A 90 -14.57 -46.40 -47.14
C ARG A 90 -13.91 -45.04 -46.78
N GLY A 91 -12.58 -44.86 -46.73
CA GLY A 91 -11.37 -45.71 -46.85
C GLY A 91 -10.13 -44.77 -46.86
N GLY A 92 -8.85 -45.17 -46.80
CA GLY A 92 -8.18 -46.45 -46.61
C GLY A 92 -6.64 -46.24 -46.65
N HIS A 93 -5.83 -47.11 -46.02
CA HIS A 93 -4.36 -46.96 -45.92
C HIS A 93 -3.68 -48.35 -45.87
N PRO A 94 -2.53 -48.59 -46.53
CA PRO A 94 -1.78 -49.85 -46.41
C PRO A 94 -0.58 -49.78 -45.45
N ASP A 95 -0.30 -50.90 -44.80
CA ASP A 95 0.91 -51.28 -44.03
C ASP A 95 1.78 -52.22 -44.92
N PRO A 96 3.06 -52.57 -44.61
CA PRO A 96 3.28 -53.74 -43.74
C PRO A 96 4.62 -53.83 -42.93
N ALA A 97 4.48 -54.29 -41.67
CA ALA A 97 5.27 -55.38 -41.05
C ALA A 97 6.77 -55.20 -40.65
N VAL A 98 7.29 -56.22 -39.94
CA VAL A 98 8.46 -56.14 -39.00
C VAL A 98 9.58 -57.13 -39.35
N VAL A 99 10.85 -56.67 -39.25
CA VAL A 99 12.05 -57.54 -39.10
C VAL A 99 13.06 -56.93 -38.10
N ARG A 100 13.81 -57.79 -37.38
CA ARG A 100 14.99 -57.53 -36.50
C ARG A 100 16.08 -58.57 -36.87
N PRO A 101 17.37 -58.52 -36.41
CA PRO A 101 18.02 -57.66 -35.40
C PRO A 101 19.45 -57.14 -35.74
N ARG A 102 20.12 -56.53 -34.75
CA ARG A 102 21.59 -56.43 -34.45
C ARG A 102 22.20 -55.01 -34.41
N ARG A 103 23.25 -54.88 -33.57
CA ARG A 103 24.14 -53.71 -33.36
C ARG A 103 25.59 -54.09 -33.71
N PRO A 104 26.46 -53.11 -34.01
CA PRO A 104 27.81 -53.10 -33.44
C PRO A 104 28.09 -51.85 -32.57
N ARG A 105 29.36 -51.59 -32.24
CA ARG A 105 29.85 -50.65 -31.18
C ARG A 105 30.70 -49.52 -31.78
N LEU A 106 30.90 -48.43 -31.01
CA LEU A 106 32.20 -47.82 -30.63
C LEU A 106 31.95 -46.58 -29.73
N ARG A 107 32.42 -46.59 -28.47
CA ARG A 107 33.61 -45.89 -27.91
C ARG A 107 33.48 -44.37 -27.70
N ALA A 108 33.66 -43.96 -26.45
CA ALA A 108 34.07 -42.62 -26.03
C ALA A 108 35.20 -42.76 -24.98
N LEU A 109 36.06 -41.74 -24.84
CA LEU A 109 37.20 -41.71 -23.92
C LEU A 109 37.13 -40.49 -23.00
N ALA A 110 37.72 -40.61 -21.81
CA ALA A 110 37.93 -39.51 -20.87
C ALA A 110 39.42 -39.23 -20.70
N PRO A 111 39.80 -38.06 -20.15
CA PRO A 111 41.00 -37.97 -19.32
C PRO A 111 40.74 -37.32 -17.94
N ARG A 112 41.76 -37.33 -17.09
CA ARG A 112 41.79 -36.79 -15.72
C ARG A 112 42.98 -35.83 -15.52
N ALA A 113 42.72 -34.76 -14.78
CA ALA A 113 43.55 -34.19 -13.69
C ALA A 113 45.04 -33.75 -13.89
N ALA A 114 45.25 -32.47 -13.55
CA ALA A 114 46.21 -31.94 -12.55
C ALA A 114 47.67 -31.57 -12.90
N GLY A 115 48.05 -30.36 -12.43
CA GLY A 115 49.41 -29.91 -12.13
C GLY A 115 49.85 -28.62 -12.88
N ARG A 116 50.73 -27.75 -12.35
CA ARG A 116 51.13 -27.44 -10.95
C ARG A 116 52.09 -26.21 -10.97
N ARG A 117 51.81 -25.11 -10.22
CA ARG A 117 52.77 -24.01 -9.86
C ARG A 117 53.34 -23.19 -11.05
N MET A 118 53.98 -22.01 -10.91
CA MET A 118 54.28 -21.10 -9.77
C MET A 118 54.49 -19.65 -10.29
N ALA A 119 54.43 -18.64 -9.40
CA ALA A 119 55.21 -17.37 -9.34
C ALA A 119 55.56 -16.54 -10.62
N ALA A 120 55.64 -15.20 -10.61
CA ALA A 120 55.25 -14.16 -9.64
C ALA A 120 55.36 -12.75 -10.29
N ASP A 121 54.62 -11.77 -9.74
CA ASP A 121 54.90 -10.31 -9.60
C ASP A 121 55.42 -9.43 -10.77
N VAL A 122 55.48 -8.11 -10.48
CA VAL A 122 56.15 -7.01 -11.23
C VAL A 122 55.37 -6.37 -12.40
N HIS A 123 54.47 -5.45 -12.05
CA HIS A 123 54.37 -4.11 -12.69
C HIS A 123 55.67 -3.30 -12.45
N PRO A 124 56.00 -2.18 -13.16
CA PRO A 124 55.10 -1.29 -13.94
C PRO A 124 55.70 -0.67 -15.25
N HIS A 125 54.95 0.29 -15.80
CA HIS A 125 55.39 1.54 -16.48
C HIS A 125 55.78 1.60 -17.99
N ASP A 126 55.22 2.67 -18.58
CA ASP A 126 55.68 3.57 -19.66
C ASP A 126 55.55 3.30 -21.17
N LEU A 127 55.21 4.42 -21.83
CA LEU A 127 55.07 4.74 -23.26
C LEU A 127 56.40 5.36 -23.76
N PRO A 128 56.53 5.90 -25.00
CA PRO A 128 55.73 5.75 -26.23
C PRO A 128 56.59 5.31 -27.46
N GLY A 129 55.96 5.07 -28.62
CA GLY A 129 56.70 5.11 -29.90
C GLY A 129 56.04 4.41 -31.11
N GLY A 130 55.98 5.11 -32.25
CA GLY A 130 55.96 4.52 -33.60
C GLY A 130 57.24 4.91 -34.35
N PRO A 131 57.32 4.87 -35.71
CA PRO A 131 56.30 4.48 -36.69
C PRO A 131 56.83 3.56 -37.84
N ALA A 132 56.04 3.38 -38.92
CA ALA A 132 56.44 2.92 -40.28
C ALA A 132 56.89 1.43 -40.45
N ARG A 133 56.80 0.75 -41.60
CA ARG A 133 56.30 0.97 -42.99
C ARG A 133 56.19 -0.41 -43.71
N HIS A 134 55.57 -0.65 -44.88
CA HIS A 134 54.69 0.17 -45.75
C HIS A 134 53.22 -0.32 -45.65
N GLY A 135 52.54 -1.08 -46.54
CA GLY A 135 52.80 -1.55 -47.93
C GLY A 135 51.87 -2.74 -48.30
N GLY A 136 51.33 -2.91 -49.52
CA GLY A 136 51.30 -2.07 -50.74
C GLY A 136 50.03 -2.31 -51.59
N GLY A 137 49.75 -1.45 -52.58
CA GLY A 137 48.52 -1.48 -53.42
C GLY A 137 48.59 -2.40 -54.66
N PRO A 138 47.58 -2.37 -55.56
CA PRO A 138 47.22 -1.15 -56.29
C PRO A 138 45.70 -0.84 -56.46
N VAL A 139 45.41 0.31 -57.08
CA VAL A 139 44.09 0.81 -57.53
C VAL A 139 44.25 1.33 -58.98
N PRO A 140 43.19 1.61 -59.77
CA PRO A 140 42.77 3.02 -59.88
C PRO A 140 41.30 3.33 -60.30
N GLY A 141 40.75 4.42 -59.75
CA GLY A 141 40.01 5.42 -60.57
C GLY A 141 38.61 5.86 -60.11
N ARG A 142 38.22 7.15 -60.19
CA ARG A 142 39.01 8.42 -60.21
C ARG A 142 38.07 9.67 -60.10
N VAL A 143 38.43 10.67 -59.27
CA VAL A 143 38.35 12.15 -59.54
C VAL A 143 36.93 12.80 -59.70
N ARG A 144 36.59 13.99 -59.18
CA ARG A 144 37.29 15.04 -58.35
C ARG A 144 36.29 15.98 -57.62
N ASP A 145 36.82 16.75 -56.68
CA ASP A 145 36.25 17.98 -56.07
C ASP A 145 37.23 19.18 -56.29
N PRO A 146 36.74 20.44 -56.41
CA PRO A 146 37.55 21.65 -56.27
C PRO A 146 37.02 22.69 -55.25
N ARG A 147 37.86 22.99 -54.23
CA ARG A 147 37.70 24.07 -53.22
C ARG A 147 37.94 25.49 -53.76
N GLN A 148 37.41 26.55 -53.10
CA GLN A 148 38.19 27.59 -52.35
C GLN A 148 37.45 28.93 -52.05
N ARG A 149 37.80 29.55 -50.89
CA ARG A 149 37.70 31.00 -50.49
C ARG A 149 36.27 31.58 -50.34
N ALA A 150 35.93 32.42 -49.35
CA ALA A 150 36.51 33.67 -48.80
C ALA A 150 36.35 34.87 -49.78
N GLU A 151 35.91 36.08 -49.38
CA GLU A 151 35.98 36.74 -48.06
C GLU A 151 34.99 37.93 -47.90
N LEU A 152 34.86 38.48 -46.68
CA LEU A 152 34.49 39.88 -46.31
C LEU A 152 33.05 40.46 -46.42
N VAL A 153 32.87 41.57 -45.66
CA VAL A 153 31.79 42.59 -45.57
C VAL A 153 30.45 42.28 -44.84
N ARG A 154 30.28 42.92 -43.67
CA ARG A 154 29.02 43.49 -43.12
C ARG A 154 29.07 45.01 -43.35
N PRO A 155 27.95 45.75 -43.59
CA PRO A 155 26.95 46.03 -42.53
C PRO A 155 25.48 46.18 -43.02
N GLY A 156 24.55 46.40 -42.07
CA GLY A 156 23.14 46.70 -42.34
C GLY A 156 22.25 46.37 -41.13
N ALA A 157 21.13 47.07 -40.96
CA ALA A 157 20.18 46.91 -39.86
C ALA A 157 18.72 46.89 -40.35
N ASP A 158 17.82 46.44 -39.47
CA ASP A 158 16.35 46.46 -39.55
C ASP A 158 15.66 45.66 -40.68
N GLY A 159 14.54 44.98 -40.37
CA GLY A 159 13.71 44.34 -41.42
C GLY A 159 12.99 43.03 -41.06
N ALA A 160 11.94 43.13 -40.23
CA ALA A 160 10.62 42.45 -40.28
C ALA A 160 10.35 41.06 -40.96
N THR A 161 9.27 40.43 -40.42
CA THR A 161 8.22 39.60 -41.09
C THR A 161 8.46 38.16 -41.59
N GLU A 162 7.74 37.25 -40.93
CA GLU A 162 6.82 36.20 -41.44
C GLU A 162 7.32 34.96 -42.24
N GLU A 163 6.68 33.82 -41.91
CA GLU A 163 6.80 32.52 -42.61
C GLU A 163 5.77 32.41 -43.76
N PRO A 164 6.07 31.66 -44.84
CA PRO A 164 5.09 31.28 -45.86
C PRO A 164 4.29 30.02 -45.48
N GLY A 165 3.12 29.81 -46.10
CA GLY A 165 2.30 28.61 -45.89
C GLY A 165 1.47 28.20 -47.12
N THR A 166 0.26 27.67 -46.87
CA THR A 166 -0.85 27.38 -47.82
C THR A 166 -0.76 26.25 -48.87
N ALA A 167 -1.67 25.27 -48.70
CA ALA A 167 -2.53 24.66 -49.74
C ALA A 167 -3.78 24.05 -49.00
N VAL A 168 -5.08 24.19 -49.34
CA VAL A 168 -5.86 24.37 -50.60
C VAL A 168 -5.87 23.06 -51.42
N ALA A 169 -6.99 22.43 -51.85
CA ALA A 169 -8.36 22.81 -52.30
C ALA A 169 -9.34 21.57 -52.19
N ARG A 170 -10.66 21.51 -52.53
CA ARG A 170 -11.81 22.43 -52.86
C ARG A 170 -13.14 21.61 -53.03
N LEU A 171 -14.29 22.14 -52.55
CA LEU A 171 -15.67 22.06 -53.15
C LEU A 171 -16.41 20.66 -53.20
N HIS A 172 -17.74 20.52 -53.43
CA HIS A 172 -18.83 21.43 -53.88
C HIS A 172 -20.27 21.05 -53.36
N GLY A 173 -21.18 22.04 -53.22
CA GLY A 173 -22.67 21.89 -53.30
C GLY A 173 -23.49 21.93 -51.97
N SER A 174 -24.85 21.96 -51.94
CA SER A 174 -25.85 22.51 -52.91
C SER A 174 -27.34 22.36 -52.45
N GLY A 175 -28.10 23.47 -52.27
CA GLY A 175 -29.59 23.55 -52.27
C GLY A 175 -30.36 23.22 -50.96
N SER A 176 -31.48 23.87 -50.57
CA SER A 176 -32.25 25.02 -51.12
C SER A 176 -33.02 25.80 -50.01
N GLY A 177 -33.45 27.06 -50.26
CA GLY A 177 -34.17 27.95 -49.31
C GLY A 177 -35.72 27.97 -49.49
N PRO A 178 -36.49 29.04 -49.12
CA PRO A 178 -36.05 30.46 -48.92
C PRO A 178 -36.74 31.36 -47.85
N ARG A 179 -36.07 32.48 -47.46
CA ARG A 179 -36.59 33.84 -47.08
C ARG A 179 -37.53 34.00 -45.84
N ALA A 180 -37.59 35.16 -45.15
CA ALA A 180 -36.78 36.40 -45.04
C ALA A 180 -37.16 37.17 -43.74
N GLY A 181 -36.38 38.13 -43.21
CA GLY A 181 -35.06 38.63 -43.62
C GLY A 181 -34.53 39.81 -42.76
N ALA A 182 -33.40 40.41 -43.20
CA ALA A 182 -32.62 41.49 -42.54
C ALA A 182 -31.87 41.05 -41.25
N VAL A 183 -30.93 41.81 -40.63
CA VAL A 183 -30.42 43.17 -40.93
C VAL A 183 -28.89 43.17 -41.21
N HIS A 184 -28.02 43.68 -40.31
CA HIS A 184 -26.59 43.94 -40.59
C HIS A 184 -25.60 43.53 -39.47
N ARG A 185 -24.41 43.12 -39.96
CA ARG A 185 -23.01 43.42 -39.51
C ARG A 185 -22.83 44.55 -38.47
N ALA A 186 -21.76 44.60 -37.65
CA ALA A 186 -20.64 43.67 -37.38
C ALA A 186 -19.88 44.07 -36.08
N ALA A 187 -18.81 43.35 -35.74
CA ALA A 187 -18.07 43.41 -34.47
C ALA A 187 -17.16 44.64 -34.24
N ALA A 188 -16.81 44.90 -32.96
CA ALA A 188 -15.66 45.72 -32.56
C ALA A 188 -15.13 45.35 -31.13
N ARG A 189 -13.82 45.56 -30.90
CA ARG A 189 -13.22 45.79 -29.55
C ARG A 189 -13.31 47.31 -29.21
N PRO A 190 -12.92 47.79 -28.01
CA PRO A 190 -11.54 48.30 -27.86
C PRO A 190 -10.95 48.33 -26.41
N ARG A 191 -9.77 48.97 -26.27
CA ARG A 191 -9.11 49.47 -25.04
C ARG A 191 -8.83 50.99 -25.19
N HIS A 192 -8.20 51.64 -24.19
CA HIS A 192 -7.60 53.01 -24.19
C HIS A 192 -8.58 54.20 -23.99
N ARG A 193 -8.18 55.42 -23.56
CA ARG A 193 -7.13 55.98 -22.63
C ARG A 193 -7.48 57.49 -22.38
N ILE A 194 -7.28 58.03 -21.15
CA ILE A 194 -6.90 59.42 -20.65
C ILE A 194 -6.90 60.67 -21.59
N PRO A 195 -6.77 61.96 -21.10
CA PRO A 195 -7.05 62.61 -19.78
C PRO A 195 -7.76 64.02 -19.87
N GLY A 196 -7.91 64.77 -18.75
CA GLY A 196 -8.34 66.20 -18.75
C GLY A 196 -8.10 66.97 -17.42
N ARG A 197 -7.99 68.32 -17.47
CA ARG A 197 -7.84 69.29 -16.34
C ARG A 197 -9.23 69.76 -15.82
N GLY A 198 -9.46 70.46 -14.70
CA GLY A 198 -8.64 71.02 -13.59
C GLY A 198 -9.33 72.28 -12.97
N GLY A 199 -9.10 72.65 -11.70
CA GLY A 199 -9.62 73.90 -11.11
C GLY A 199 -9.65 73.99 -9.55
N ASP A 200 -9.54 75.21 -9.01
CA ASP A 200 -9.48 75.55 -7.56
C ASP A 200 -10.85 75.91 -6.93
N GLY A 201 -10.94 75.98 -5.59
CA GLY A 201 -12.12 76.54 -4.88
C GLY A 201 -12.11 76.42 -3.35
N ASP A 202 -11.72 77.49 -2.64
CA ASP A 202 -11.71 77.61 -1.17
C ASP A 202 -13.13 77.72 -0.53
N ARG A 203 -13.32 77.05 0.63
CA ARG A 203 -13.91 77.60 1.89
C ARG A 203 -14.07 76.48 2.95
N GLY A 204 -13.93 76.81 4.25
CA GLY A 204 -13.94 75.82 5.35
C GLY A 204 -14.68 76.22 6.64
N ARG A 205 -14.34 75.54 7.75
CA ARG A 205 -14.91 75.60 9.14
C ARG A 205 -16.22 74.80 9.35
N HIS A 206 -16.49 74.14 10.49
CA HIS A 206 -15.64 73.56 11.56
C HIS A 206 -16.48 72.74 12.57
N ARG A 207 -15.83 71.87 13.38
CA ARG A 207 -16.39 71.01 14.48
C ARG A 207 -17.30 69.87 13.92
N ARG A 208 -17.61 68.76 14.61
CA ARG A 208 -17.20 68.13 15.90
C ARG A 208 -17.44 66.60 15.73
N GLY A 209 -16.77 65.64 16.37
CA GLY A 209 -15.61 65.62 17.26
C GLY A 209 -15.12 64.17 17.48
N LEU A 210 -13.88 63.98 17.93
CA LEU A 210 -13.17 62.70 18.17
C LEU A 210 -12.92 62.51 19.70
N PRO A 211 -12.21 61.49 20.26
CA PRO A 211 -11.42 60.39 19.65
C PRO A 211 -11.54 58.97 20.32
N ARG A 212 -10.63 58.06 19.93
CA ARG A 212 -10.20 56.77 20.56
C ARG A 212 -9.27 57.05 21.80
N PRO A 213 -8.35 56.18 22.36
CA PRO A 213 -8.00 54.75 22.11
C PRO A 213 -7.54 53.84 23.32
N HIS A 214 -7.59 52.50 23.13
CA HIS A 214 -6.64 51.41 23.56
C HIS A 214 -6.09 51.34 25.05
N PRO A 215 -5.17 50.41 25.49
CA PRO A 215 -5.63 49.20 26.21
C PRO A 215 -4.80 48.62 27.42
N SER A 216 -5.44 47.76 28.26
CA SER A 216 -4.84 46.71 29.16
C SER A 216 -4.01 47.18 30.40
N PRO A 217 -3.56 46.34 31.39
CA PRO A 217 -3.78 44.90 31.71
C PRO A 217 -3.99 44.53 33.25
N LEU A 218 -3.98 43.21 33.59
CA LEU A 218 -3.53 42.52 34.86
C LEU A 218 -4.39 42.28 36.16
N ARG A 219 -4.39 40.98 36.59
CA ARG A 219 -4.24 40.33 37.95
C ARG A 219 -5.26 40.40 39.14
N ARG A 220 -5.70 39.17 39.53
CA ARG A 220 -5.82 38.50 40.88
C ARG A 220 -6.34 39.24 42.15
N GLY A 221 -7.32 38.63 42.84
CA GLY A 221 -7.74 38.88 44.25
C GLY A 221 -8.34 37.62 44.93
N ARG A 222 -8.64 37.62 46.25
CA ARG A 222 -9.00 36.40 47.03
C ARG A 222 -9.95 36.63 48.24
N ALA A 223 -10.89 35.69 48.47
CA ALA A 223 -11.62 35.41 49.74
C ALA A 223 -12.67 36.47 50.23
N ALA A 224 -13.56 36.25 51.22
CA ALA A 224 -13.80 35.11 52.14
C ALA A 224 -15.24 35.09 52.75
N ARG A 225 -15.75 33.90 53.17
CA ARG A 225 -16.81 33.63 54.20
C ARG A 225 -18.24 34.18 53.88
N SER A 226 -19.37 33.75 54.48
CA SER A 226 -19.77 32.67 55.45
C SER A 226 -21.26 32.33 55.24
N GLY A 227 -21.76 31.10 55.40
CA GLY A 227 -22.40 30.62 56.64
C GLY A 227 -23.84 30.05 56.38
N PRO A 228 -24.45 29.17 57.20
CA PRO A 228 -25.57 28.30 56.73
C PRO A 228 -26.85 28.16 57.62
N SER A 229 -28.01 27.95 56.97
CA SER A 229 -29.24 27.30 57.50
C SER A 229 -30.09 26.79 56.30
N ARG A 230 -30.88 25.70 56.25
CA ARG A 230 -31.63 24.77 57.16
C ARG A 230 -33.14 25.06 57.40
N ARG A 231 -33.97 24.42 56.54
CA ARG A 231 -35.20 23.61 56.81
C ARG A 231 -36.63 24.23 56.95
N HIS A 232 -37.51 23.67 56.10
CA HIS A 232 -38.88 23.10 56.35
C HIS A 232 -40.17 23.95 56.47
N ARG A 233 -41.18 23.56 55.64
CA ARG A 233 -42.66 23.47 55.85
C ARG A 233 -43.44 24.79 56.12
N ALA A 234 -44.69 25.04 55.67
CA ALA A 234 -45.62 24.41 54.71
C ALA A 234 -46.59 25.53 54.16
N ARG A 235 -47.93 25.48 53.95
CA ARG A 235 -49.05 24.51 54.10
C ARG A 235 -50.35 25.03 53.37
N ASP A 236 -51.38 24.19 53.29
CA ASP A 236 -52.85 24.48 53.26
C ASP A 236 -53.65 24.95 51.99
N ALA A 237 -54.95 24.60 52.03
CA ALA A 237 -56.12 24.84 51.14
C ALA A 237 -57.42 24.59 51.99
N PRO A 238 -58.68 24.97 51.65
CA PRO A 238 -59.51 24.53 50.48
C PRO A 238 -60.59 25.61 50.07
N PRO A 239 -61.94 25.39 49.86
CA PRO A 239 -62.79 24.35 49.19
C PRO A 239 -63.85 24.92 48.17
N GLY A 240 -64.77 24.09 47.61
CA GLY A 240 -66.21 24.49 47.39
C GLY A 240 -66.91 24.30 46.02
N ALA A 241 -67.81 23.29 45.88
CA ALA A 241 -68.49 22.81 44.65
C ALA A 241 -69.87 23.45 44.24
N ARG A 242 -70.39 23.19 42.99
CA ARG A 242 -71.75 22.61 42.67
C ARG A 242 -72.29 22.70 41.19
N ARG A 243 -72.80 21.54 40.68
CA ARG A 243 -73.94 21.20 39.74
C ARG A 243 -74.61 22.18 38.74
N THR A 244 -74.96 21.65 37.54
CA THR A 244 -76.34 21.59 36.92
C THR A 244 -76.38 20.62 35.69
N ALA A 245 -77.50 20.44 34.95
CA ALA A 245 -77.72 19.30 34.01
C ALA A 245 -78.80 19.50 32.87
N ALA A 246 -79.04 18.43 32.06
CA ALA A 246 -80.17 18.16 31.10
C ALA A 246 -80.00 18.52 29.59
N ALA A 247 -80.74 18.01 28.58
CA ALA A 247 -81.36 16.67 28.30
C ALA A 247 -82.06 16.57 26.90
N ARG A 248 -82.40 15.35 26.42
CA ARG A 248 -83.23 14.96 25.22
C ARG A 248 -82.50 15.07 23.85
N ARG A 249 -82.73 14.27 22.77
CA ARG A 249 -83.49 13.03 22.38
C ARG A 249 -82.80 12.45 21.09
N ALA A 250 -83.13 11.38 20.34
CA ALA A 250 -84.19 10.35 20.24
C ALA A 250 -83.62 8.96 19.80
N ARG A 251 -84.31 8.16 18.94
CA ARG A 251 -83.98 6.79 18.39
C ARG A 251 -84.85 6.46 17.12
N PRO A 252 -84.93 5.24 16.50
CA PRO A 252 -84.19 3.95 16.69
C PRO A 252 -83.83 3.08 15.44
N GLY A 253 -82.95 2.05 15.64
CA GLY A 253 -83.04 0.70 15.02
C GLY A 253 -81.88 0.25 14.10
N PRO A 254 -81.57 -1.07 13.94
CA PRO A 254 -82.00 -2.28 14.67
C PRO A 254 -80.86 -2.94 15.52
N ARG A 255 -80.84 -4.29 15.71
CA ARG A 255 -80.02 -5.10 16.66
C ARG A 255 -80.00 -6.60 16.26
N PRO A 256 -79.23 -7.52 16.91
CA PRO A 256 -78.08 -7.41 17.85
C PRO A 256 -76.78 -7.89 17.10
N PRO A 257 -75.93 -8.90 17.47
CA PRO A 257 -75.50 -9.55 18.76
C PRO A 257 -74.84 -8.59 19.78
N ARG A 258 -74.06 -8.89 20.85
CA ARG A 258 -73.44 -10.04 21.59
C ARG A 258 -72.06 -10.61 21.13
N ARG A 259 -71.00 -10.69 21.97
CA ARG A 259 -70.79 -10.32 23.40
C ARG A 259 -69.29 -10.26 23.82
N GLU A 260 -68.98 -9.37 24.79
CA GLU A 260 -67.94 -9.48 25.86
C GLU A 260 -66.41 -9.52 25.54
N PRO A 261 -65.51 -9.14 26.48
CA PRO A 261 -65.65 -8.14 27.57
C PRO A 261 -64.50 -7.09 27.64
N ASP A 262 -64.72 -5.99 28.37
CA ASP A 262 -63.70 -4.98 28.72
C ASP A 262 -63.12 -5.23 30.13
N HIS A 263 -61.83 -4.91 30.35
CA HIS A 263 -61.32 -4.40 31.62
C HIS A 263 -59.89 -3.82 31.50
N ALA A 264 -59.79 -2.51 31.25
CA ALA A 264 -58.55 -1.77 31.47
C ALA A 264 -58.19 -1.65 32.97
N ARG A 265 -56.92 -1.91 33.32
CA ARG A 265 -56.32 -1.53 34.62
C ARG A 265 -54.92 -0.94 34.41
N HIS A 266 -54.57 0.07 35.20
CA HIS A 266 -53.28 0.75 35.13
C HIS A 266 -52.10 -0.21 35.37
N ARG A 267 -51.05 -0.07 34.57
CA ARG A 267 -49.70 -0.60 34.86
C ARG A 267 -48.75 0.56 35.18
N PRO A 268 -47.78 0.39 36.10
CA PRO A 268 -46.72 1.37 36.33
C PRO A 268 -45.81 1.48 35.09
N PRO A 269 -45.01 2.56 34.97
CA PRO A 269 -44.00 2.66 33.92
C PRO A 269 -43.06 1.44 33.98
N ARG A 270 -42.84 0.81 32.82
CA ARG A 270 -41.86 -0.29 32.71
C ARG A 270 -40.47 0.24 33.04
N ALA A 271 -39.75 -0.47 33.90
CA ALA A 271 -38.32 -0.27 34.04
C ALA A 271 -37.62 -0.45 32.67
N ALA A 272 -36.55 0.30 32.44
CA ALA A 272 -35.73 0.13 31.23
C ALA A 272 -35.26 -1.33 31.12
N PRO A 273 -35.19 -1.92 29.91
CA PRO A 273 -34.66 -3.26 29.74
C PRO A 273 -33.20 -3.29 30.24
N PRO A 274 -32.76 -4.38 30.89
CA PRO A 274 -31.36 -4.50 31.29
C PRO A 274 -30.46 -4.38 30.07
N VAL A 275 -29.40 -3.58 30.17
CA VAL A 275 -28.37 -3.49 29.13
C VAL A 275 -27.85 -4.89 28.86
N ARG A 276 -28.08 -5.39 27.65
CA ARG A 276 -27.60 -6.71 27.25
C ARG A 276 -26.08 -6.66 27.26
N GLY A 277 -25.45 -7.46 28.12
CA GLY A 277 -24.03 -7.75 28.04
C GLY A 277 -23.66 -8.28 26.65
N PRO A 278 -22.36 -8.27 26.28
CA PRO A 278 -21.92 -8.63 24.93
C PRO A 278 -22.50 -10.00 24.54
N LEU A 279 -23.25 -10.02 23.44
CA LEU A 279 -23.78 -11.26 22.88
C LEU A 279 -22.58 -12.14 22.53
N LEU A 280 -22.42 -13.24 23.27
CA LEU A 280 -21.44 -14.27 22.97
C LEU A 280 -21.69 -14.72 21.52
N ARG A 281 -20.76 -14.37 20.62
CA ARG A 281 -20.84 -14.80 19.23
C ARG A 281 -20.80 -16.32 19.22
N PRO A 282 -21.71 -17.00 18.50
CA PRO A 282 -21.65 -18.45 18.42
C PRO A 282 -20.34 -18.87 17.74
N ARG A 283 -19.54 -19.70 18.42
CA ARG A 283 -18.23 -20.19 17.95
C ARG A 283 -18.26 -20.80 16.53
N TRP A 284 -19.41 -21.27 16.07
CA TRP A 284 -19.59 -21.77 14.70
C TRP A 284 -19.39 -20.70 13.60
N ARG A 285 -19.48 -19.39 13.91
CA ARG A 285 -19.15 -18.33 12.95
C ARG A 285 -17.65 -18.10 12.80
N GLU A 286 -16.89 -18.32 13.87
CA GLU A 286 -15.42 -18.19 13.88
C GLU A 286 -14.78 -19.33 13.07
N SER A 287 -15.32 -20.55 13.17
CA SER A 287 -14.91 -21.67 12.33
C SER A 287 -15.21 -21.45 10.84
N LEU A 288 -16.41 -20.95 10.49
CA LEU A 288 -16.78 -20.72 9.07
C LEU A 288 -15.91 -19.67 8.37
N HIS A 289 -15.50 -18.59 9.05
CA HIS A 289 -14.60 -17.60 8.46
C HIS A 289 -13.17 -18.13 8.29
N THR A 290 -12.70 -18.94 9.25
CA THR A 290 -11.41 -19.64 9.15
C THR A 290 -11.43 -20.64 7.99
N GLU A 291 -12.50 -21.42 7.84
CA GLU A 291 -12.73 -22.35 6.74
C GLU A 291 -12.76 -21.63 5.38
N ARG A 292 -13.43 -20.46 5.30
CA ARG A 292 -13.45 -19.58 4.12
C ARG A 292 -12.04 -19.15 3.71
N ILE A 293 -11.22 -18.70 4.67
CA ILE A 293 -9.83 -18.30 4.48
C ILE A 293 -8.96 -19.45 3.94
N LEU A 294 -9.00 -20.61 4.60
CA LEU A 294 -8.20 -21.77 4.20
C LEU A 294 -8.66 -22.35 2.86
N THR A 295 -9.96 -22.32 2.56
CA THR A 295 -10.51 -22.79 1.28
C THR A 295 -10.03 -21.96 0.10
N GLU A 296 -10.04 -20.63 0.20
CA GLU A 296 -9.54 -19.76 -0.88
C GLU A 296 -8.02 -19.85 -1.05
N HIS A 297 -7.28 -20.10 0.03
CA HIS A 297 -5.85 -20.40 -0.07
C HIS A 297 -5.58 -21.73 -0.81
N HIS A 298 -6.27 -22.82 -0.46
CA HIS A 298 -6.11 -24.10 -1.16
C HIS A 298 -6.54 -24.00 -2.64
N ARG A 299 -7.59 -23.24 -2.95
CA ARG A 299 -7.99 -22.93 -4.33
C ARG A 299 -6.89 -22.19 -5.09
N PHE A 300 -6.26 -21.19 -4.46
CA PHE A 300 -5.15 -20.46 -5.07
C PHE A 300 -3.93 -21.36 -5.31
N LEU A 301 -3.49 -22.14 -4.32
CA LEU A 301 -2.38 -23.08 -4.47
C LEU A 301 -2.58 -24.04 -5.65
N ALA A 302 -3.82 -24.55 -5.84
CA ALA A 302 -4.16 -25.44 -6.95
C ALA A 302 -4.06 -24.80 -8.35
N THR A 303 -3.96 -23.46 -8.46
CA THR A 303 -3.76 -22.78 -9.74
C THR A 303 -2.30 -22.55 -10.11
N LEU A 304 -1.36 -22.74 -9.17
CA LEU A 304 0.05 -22.35 -9.35
C LEU A 304 0.76 -23.12 -10.48
N ASP A 305 0.38 -24.37 -10.74
CA ASP A 305 0.91 -25.19 -11.85
C ASP A 305 0.13 -25.04 -13.17
N HIS A 306 -0.99 -24.32 -13.15
CA HIS A 306 -1.89 -24.15 -14.30
C HIS A 306 -2.13 -22.68 -14.68
N PRO A 307 -1.07 -21.84 -14.83
CA PRO A 307 -1.23 -20.41 -15.05
C PRO A 307 -1.98 -20.06 -16.33
N GLU A 308 -1.67 -20.72 -17.45
CA GLU A 308 -2.29 -20.41 -18.75
C GLU A 308 -3.78 -20.75 -18.76
N GLN A 309 -4.13 -21.94 -18.26
CA GLN A 309 -5.52 -22.41 -18.17
C GLN A 309 -6.34 -21.53 -17.21
N THR A 310 -5.74 -21.10 -16.09
CA THR A 310 -6.38 -20.18 -15.15
C THR A 310 -6.66 -18.83 -15.82
N GLN A 311 -5.67 -18.26 -16.52
CA GLN A 311 -5.81 -16.96 -17.19
C GLN A 311 -6.79 -17.01 -18.37
N GLN A 312 -6.80 -18.09 -19.16
CA GLN A 312 -7.80 -18.34 -20.21
C GLN A 312 -9.22 -18.40 -19.61
N THR A 313 -9.40 -19.09 -18.48
CA THR A 313 -10.68 -19.19 -17.78
C THR A 313 -11.15 -17.83 -17.28
N VAL A 314 -10.28 -17.07 -16.59
CA VAL A 314 -10.63 -15.74 -16.05
C VAL A 314 -10.98 -14.74 -17.16
N LEU A 315 -10.30 -14.78 -18.31
CA LEU A 315 -10.66 -13.94 -19.45
C LEU A 315 -12.00 -14.37 -20.09
N ALA A 316 -12.22 -15.66 -20.29
CA ALA A 316 -13.47 -16.18 -20.85
C ALA A 316 -14.68 -15.85 -19.96
N GLU A 317 -14.54 -15.94 -18.63
CA GLU A 317 -15.57 -15.55 -17.68
C GLU A 317 -15.82 -14.03 -17.65
N LEU A 318 -14.77 -13.21 -17.77
CA LEU A 318 -14.87 -11.75 -17.89
C LEU A 318 -15.64 -11.37 -19.17
N LEU A 319 -15.36 -12.02 -20.29
CA LEU A 319 -16.04 -11.78 -21.57
C LEU A 319 -17.47 -12.33 -21.56
N ALA A 320 -17.72 -13.50 -20.95
CA ALA A 320 -19.07 -14.04 -20.78
C ALA A 320 -19.95 -13.14 -19.89
N ALA A 321 -19.37 -12.51 -18.86
CA ALA A 321 -20.10 -11.62 -17.97
C ALA A 321 -20.36 -10.23 -18.58
N ASN A 322 -19.38 -9.64 -19.29
CA ASN A 322 -19.43 -8.25 -19.72
C ASN A 322 -19.47 -8.04 -21.25
N GLY A 323 -19.43 -9.09 -22.08
CA GLY A 323 -19.36 -8.95 -23.55
C GLY A 323 -20.50 -8.16 -24.20
N ALA A 324 -21.68 -8.12 -23.55
CA ALA A 324 -22.82 -7.31 -23.98
C ALA A 324 -22.74 -5.83 -23.55
N THR A 325 -21.73 -5.42 -22.77
CA THR A 325 -21.56 -4.03 -22.33
C THR A 325 -21.31 -3.08 -23.49
N SER A 326 -21.61 -1.79 -23.32
CA SER A 326 -21.35 -0.80 -24.36
C SER A 326 -19.86 -0.72 -24.65
N TYR A 327 -18.99 -0.69 -23.63
CA TYR A 327 -17.53 -0.59 -23.82
C TYR A 327 -16.95 -1.73 -24.66
N LEU A 328 -17.30 -2.99 -24.40
CA LEU A 328 -16.75 -4.11 -25.17
C LEU A 328 -17.34 -4.17 -26.59
N ARG A 329 -18.63 -3.88 -26.77
CA ARG A 329 -19.24 -3.78 -28.11
C ARG A 329 -18.72 -2.59 -28.93
N GLU A 330 -18.43 -1.46 -28.30
CA GLU A 330 -17.79 -0.29 -28.92
C GLU A 330 -16.40 -0.63 -29.49
N HIS A 331 -15.72 -1.66 -28.95
CA HIS A 331 -14.44 -2.19 -29.45
C HIS A 331 -14.60 -3.52 -30.25
N GLY A 332 -15.82 -3.93 -30.60
CA GLY A 332 -16.08 -5.13 -31.41
C GLY A 332 -15.94 -6.48 -30.71
N LEU A 333 -15.77 -6.50 -29.37
CA LEU A 333 -15.66 -7.72 -28.57
C LEU A 333 -17.03 -8.23 -28.11
N ASN A 334 -17.12 -9.53 -27.86
CA ASN A 334 -18.34 -10.21 -27.41
C ASN A 334 -18.02 -11.40 -26.48
N GLU A 335 -19.06 -12.13 -26.05
CA GLU A 335 -18.97 -13.24 -25.09
C GLU A 335 -18.16 -14.46 -25.56
N ARG A 336 -17.83 -14.55 -26.86
CA ARG A 336 -17.03 -15.63 -27.47
C ARG A 336 -15.62 -15.19 -27.91
N SER A 337 -15.22 -13.94 -27.65
CA SER A 337 -13.94 -13.42 -28.14
C SER A 337 -12.71 -14.08 -27.51
N GLY A 338 -11.64 -14.19 -28.29
CA GLY A 338 -10.37 -14.79 -27.86
C GLY A 338 -9.38 -13.80 -27.23
N ALA A 339 -8.31 -14.32 -26.60
CA ALA A 339 -7.27 -13.50 -25.97
C ALA A 339 -6.48 -12.64 -26.98
N GLU A 340 -6.28 -13.13 -28.20
CA GLU A 340 -5.65 -12.36 -29.28
C GLU A 340 -6.55 -11.20 -29.75
N GLU A 341 -7.85 -11.48 -29.96
CA GLU A 341 -8.84 -10.47 -30.31
C GLU A 341 -8.95 -9.39 -29.22
N PHE A 342 -9.01 -9.81 -27.94
CA PHE A 342 -9.04 -8.91 -26.79
C PHE A 342 -7.84 -7.96 -26.76
N ARG A 343 -6.63 -8.50 -26.96
CA ARG A 343 -5.38 -7.72 -27.03
C ARG A 343 -5.34 -6.77 -28.22
N LYS A 344 -5.87 -7.18 -29.37
CA LYS A 344 -5.88 -6.42 -30.62
C LYS A 344 -6.95 -5.32 -30.67
N ALA A 345 -8.09 -5.56 -30.02
CA ALA A 345 -9.23 -4.64 -30.00
C ALA A 345 -9.09 -3.54 -28.94
N LEU A 346 -8.42 -3.83 -27.81
CA LEU A 346 -8.27 -2.90 -26.70
C LEU A 346 -6.85 -2.35 -26.62
N PRO A 347 -6.65 -1.01 -26.63
CA PRO A 347 -5.38 -0.41 -26.26
C PRO A 347 -5.14 -0.53 -24.76
N ILE A 348 -3.86 -0.49 -24.36
CA ILE A 348 -3.47 -0.36 -22.95
C ILE A 348 -3.84 1.05 -22.48
N ARG A 349 -4.48 1.18 -21.31
CA ARG A 349 -4.90 2.48 -20.78
C ARG A 349 -4.68 2.60 -19.28
N THR A 350 -4.47 3.81 -18.77
CA THR A 350 -4.53 4.07 -17.32
C THR A 350 -5.98 4.17 -16.84
N GLN A 351 -6.25 3.89 -15.56
CA GLN A 351 -7.59 4.00 -14.96
C GLN A 351 -8.29 5.33 -15.28
N SER A 352 -7.55 6.45 -15.33
CA SER A 352 -8.08 7.77 -15.65
C SER A 352 -8.74 7.87 -17.03
N ALA A 353 -8.32 7.07 -18.01
CA ALA A 353 -8.89 7.09 -19.36
C ALA A 353 -10.31 6.49 -19.43
N PHE A 354 -10.70 5.66 -18.45
CA PHE A 354 -12.06 5.10 -18.35
C PHE A 354 -13.10 6.15 -17.92
N GLY A 355 -12.67 7.37 -17.59
CA GLY A 355 -13.51 8.47 -17.10
C GLY A 355 -14.85 8.64 -17.84
N PRO A 356 -14.91 8.75 -19.18
CA PRO A 356 -16.17 8.95 -19.91
C PRO A 356 -17.21 7.85 -19.64
N TRP A 357 -16.79 6.59 -19.58
CA TRP A 357 -17.65 5.44 -19.29
C TRP A 357 -17.99 5.31 -17.81
N ILE A 358 -17.11 5.74 -16.91
CA ILE A 358 -17.38 5.83 -15.47
C ILE A 358 -18.44 6.91 -15.19
N GLU A 359 -18.35 8.08 -15.81
CA GLU A 359 -19.35 9.15 -15.61
C GLU A 359 -20.71 8.77 -16.22
N ARG A 360 -20.74 8.07 -17.37
CA ARG A 360 -21.96 7.42 -17.91
C ARG A 360 -22.60 6.47 -16.87
N ALA A 361 -21.79 5.56 -16.31
CA ALA A 361 -22.25 4.62 -15.29
C ALA A 361 -22.67 5.30 -13.96
N ILE A 362 -22.11 6.46 -13.62
CA ILE A 362 -22.51 7.28 -12.46
C ILE A 362 -23.83 8.03 -12.75
N ALA A 363 -24.03 8.53 -13.97
CA ALA A 363 -25.26 9.19 -14.39
C ALA A 363 -26.48 8.24 -14.46
N GLY A 364 -26.28 6.94 -14.30
CA GLY A 364 -27.34 5.93 -14.23
C GLY A 364 -27.51 5.11 -15.52
N GLU A 365 -26.59 5.21 -16.49
CA GLU A 365 -26.55 4.30 -17.63
C GLU A 365 -26.06 2.92 -17.16
N ASP A 366 -26.90 1.89 -17.29
CA ASP A 366 -26.55 0.50 -16.98
C ASP A 366 -25.81 -0.17 -18.15
N GLY A 367 -25.00 -1.20 -17.85
CA GLY A 367 -24.32 -1.98 -18.88
C GLY A 367 -23.14 -1.29 -19.58
N VAL A 368 -22.55 -0.23 -19.02
CA VAL A 368 -21.50 0.56 -19.70
C VAL A 368 -20.13 -0.11 -19.64
N LEU A 369 -19.56 -0.30 -18.45
CA LEU A 369 -18.30 -1.02 -18.22
C LEU A 369 -18.51 -2.43 -17.65
N THR A 370 -19.64 -2.65 -16.96
CA THR A 370 -20.02 -3.91 -16.32
C THR A 370 -21.49 -4.19 -16.60
N ALA A 371 -21.87 -5.45 -16.80
CA ALA A 371 -23.28 -5.83 -16.90
C ALA A 371 -23.98 -5.75 -15.54
N GLU A 372 -23.27 -6.08 -14.45
CA GLU A 372 -23.74 -5.86 -13.09
C GLU A 372 -23.55 -4.38 -12.68
N ARG A 373 -24.61 -3.72 -12.18
CA ARG A 373 -24.53 -2.31 -11.76
C ARG A 373 -23.58 -2.15 -10.56
N PRO A 374 -22.60 -1.23 -10.59
CA PRO A 374 -21.70 -0.97 -9.46
C PRO A 374 -22.48 -0.47 -8.23
N VAL A 375 -22.19 -1.05 -7.05
CA VAL A 375 -22.80 -0.65 -5.76
C VAL A 375 -22.01 0.45 -5.04
N ALA A 376 -20.73 0.58 -5.36
CA ALA A 376 -19.83 1.63 -4.88
C ALA A 376 -18.74 1.91 -5.94
N PHE A 377 -17.92 2.93 -5.69
CA PHE A 377 -16.72 3.21 -6.47
C PHE A 377 -15.52 3.35 -5.54
N PHE A 378 -14.43 2.63 -5.83
CA PHE A 378 -13.19 2.74 -5.05
C PHE A 378 -12.46 4.06 -5.36
N SER A 379 -12.16 4.80 -4.30
CA SER A 379 -11.50 6.11 -4.33
C SER A 379 -10.03 5.99 -3.90
N SER A 380 -9.12 6.38 -4.79
CA SER A 380 -7.67 6.38 -4.53
C SER A 380 -6.98 7.57 -5.18
N SER A 381 -5.86 8.00 -4.58
CA SER A 381 -5.05 9.08 -5.12
C SER A 381 -4.28 8.62 -6.36
N GLY A 382 -4.69 9.14 -7.52
CA GLY A 382 -3.88 9.03 -8.74
C GLY A 382 -2.58 9.81 -8.62
N SER A 383 -1.58 9.42 -9.41
CA SER A 383 -0.37 10.23 -9.65
C SER A 383 -0.69 11.58 -10.30
N THR A 384 -1.81 11.64 -11.05
CA THR A 384 -2.30 12.80 -11.81
C THR A 384 -3.20 13.76 -11.01
N GLY A 385 -3.27 13.61 -9.69
CA GLY A 385 -4.07 14.48 -8.79
C GLY A 385 -5.60 14.28 -8.86
N ARG A 386 -6.14 13.75 -9.96
CA ARG A 386 -7.55 13.32 -10.03
C ARG A 386 -7.74 12.04 -9.20
N GLU A 387 -8.81 12.01 -8.39
CA GLU A 387 -9.14 10.83 -7.58
C GLU A 387 -9.79 9.74 -8.45
N LYS A 388 -9.27 8.51 -8.35
CA LYS A 388 -9.75 7.36 -9.12
C LYS A 388 -11.20 7.01 -8.73
N ARG A 389 -11.94 6.42 -9.66
CA ARG A 389 -13.36 6.04 -9.53
C ARG A 389 -13.57 4.64 -10.09
N ILE A 390 -13.05 3.63 -9.40
CA ILE A 390 -12.99 2.26 -9.91
C ILE A 390 -14.30 1.55 -9.56
N PRO A 391 -15.07 1.00 -10.53
CA PRO A 391 -16.37 0.40 -10.24
C PRO A 391 -16.26 -0.81 -9.31
N VAL A 392 -17.15 -0.88 -8.31
CA VAL A 392 -17.22 -2.01 -7.37
C VAL A 392 -18.56 -2.71 -7.55
N THR A 393 -18.54 -3.90 -8.16
CA THR A 393 -19.71 -4.77 -8.27
C THR A 393 -19.64 -5.92 -7.24
N PRO A 394 -20.78 -6.47 -6.78
CA PRO A 394 -20.79 -7.65 -5.92
C PRO A 394 -20.03 -8.85 -6.49
N THR A 395 -20.05 -9.08 -7.81
CA THR A 395 -19.27 -10.15 -8.47
C THR A 395 -17.77 -9.88 -8.37
N TYR A 396 -17.32 -8.65 -8.66
CA TYR A 396 -15.90 -8.28 -8.49
C TYR A 396 -15.42 -8.50 -7.05
N MET A 397 -16.23 -8.11 -6.06
CA MET A 397 -15.89 -8.32 -4.64
C MET A 397 -15.79 -9.81 -4.30
N LYS A 398 -16.73 -10.64 -4.76
CA LYS A 398 -16.81 -12.07 -4.43
C LYS A 398 -15.83 -12.96 -5.20
N ARG A 399 -15.40 -12.56 -6.40
CA ARG A 399 -14.51 -13.38 -7.26
C ARG A 399 -13.06 -12.91 -7.24
N CYS A 400 -12.81 -11.60 -7.11
CA CYS A 400 -11.47 -11.02 -7.24
C CYS A 400 -10.95 -10.47 -5.91
N PHE A 401 -11.66 -9.50 -5.31
CA PHE A 401 -11.10 -8.68 -4.23
C PHE A 401 -11.05 -9.39 -2.87
N LEU A 402 -12.13 -10.05 -2.45
CA LEU A 402 -12.19 -10.70 -1.13
C LEU A 402 -11.42 -12.03 -1.09
N PRO A 403 -11.51 -12.92 -2.10
CA PRO A 403 -10.69 -14.14 -2.18
C PRO A 403 -9.19 -13.90 -2.08
N PHE A 404 -8.69 -12.79 -2.66
CA PHE A 404 -7.29 -12.36 -2.58
C PHE A 404 -6.83 -12.11 -1.12
N TYR A 405 -7.58 -11.35 -0.32
CA TYR A 405 -7.25 -11.16 1.10
C TYR A 405 -7.41 -12.44 1.90
N HIS A 406 -8.46 -13.23 1.63
CA HIS A 406 -8.67 -14.53 2.27
C HIS A 406 -7.49 -15.50 2.05
N ALA A 407 -7.05 -15.67 0.80
CA ALA A 407 -5.91 -16.51 0.46
C ALA A 407 -4.59 -16.03 1.12
N SER A 408 -4.42 -14.72 1.32
CA SER A 408 -3.26 -14.16 2.03
C SER A 408 -3.31 -14.38 3.55
N PHE A 409 -4.48 -14.24 4.19
CA PHE A 409 -4.62 -14.44 5.64
C PHE A 409 -4.34 -15.89 6.07
N ALA A 410 -4.46 -16.87 5.19
CA ALA A 410 -4.15 -18.26 5.49
C ALA A 410 -2.69 -18.51 5.87
N VAL A 411 -1.72 -17.77 5.29
CA VAL A 411 -0.30 -17.85 5.69
C VAL A 411 -0.12 -17.43 7.15
N LEU A 412 -0.84 -16.39 7.58
CA LEU A 412 -0.82 -15.92 8.97
C LEU A 412 -1.45 -16.95 9.92
N LEU A 413 -2.58 -17.55 9.54
CA LEU A 413 -3.25 -18.60 10.35
C LEU A 413 -2.45 -19.90 10.37
N GLY A 414 -1.73 -20.25 9.30
CA GLY A 414 -0.80 -21.39 9.27
C GLY A 414 0.40 -21.18 10.20
N ALA A 415 0.93 -19.95 10.26
CA ALA A 415 2.00 -19.59 11.19
C ALA A 415 1.52 -19.48 12.66
N PHE A 416 0.27 -19.08 12.89
CA PHE A 416 -0.30 -18.85 14.22
C PHE A 416 -1.76 -19.37 14.32
N PRO A 417 -1.98 -20.70 14.40
CA PRO A 417 -3.33 -21.28 14.36
C PRO A 417 -4.25 -20.85 15.50
N ASP A 418 -3.70 -20.40 16.63
CA ASP A 418 -4.46 -19.89 17.77
C ASP A 418 -5.24 -18.59 17.46
N LEU A 419 -4.82 -17.82 16.44
CA LEU A 419 -5.53 -16.61 16.01
C LEU A 419 -6.95 -16.89 15.48
N ALA A 420 -7.18 -18.10 14.94
CA ALA A 420 -8.52 -18.52 14.49
C ALA A 420 -9.55 -18.59 15.64
N ALA A 421 -9.08 -18.67 16.89
CA ALA A 421 -9.89 -18.65 18.11
C ALA A 421 -9.74 -17.36 18.94
N ASP A 422 -8.88 -16.42 18.51
CA ASP A 422 -8.71 -15.10 19.16
C ASP A 422 -8.61 -13.96 18.13
N PRO A 423 -9.76 -13.46 17.62
CA PRO A 423 -9.82 -12.21 16.86
C PRO A 423 -9.29 -11.00 17.67
N GLY A 424 -9.32 -11.07 19.01
CA GLY A 424 -8.73 -10.10 19.92
C GLY A 424 -7.20 -10.11 19.94
N GLY A 425 -6.56 -11.04 19.22
CA GLY A 425 -5.12 -11.08 18.99
C GLY A 425 -4.65 -10.29 17.77
N VAL A 426 -5.54 -9.76 16.92
CA VAL A 426 -5.18 -9.17 15.61
C VAL A 426 -5.63 -7.70 15.49
N LEU A 427 -4.69 -6.76 15.55
CA LEU A 427 -4.97 -5.33 15.35
C LEU A 427 -4.74 -4.94 13.88
N ASN A 428 -5.83 -4.84 13.12
CA ASN A 428 -5.81 -4.41 11.72
C ASN A 428 -5.91 -2.88 11.61
N LEU A 429 -4.76 -2.23 11.41
CA LEU A 429 -4.63 -0.78 11.24
C LEU A 429 -4.95 -0.31 9.81
N TRP A 430 -5.16 -1.22 8.86
CA TRP A 430 -5.55 -0.87 7.50
C TRP A 430 -7.06 -0.67 7.32
N ARG A 431 -7.91 -1.38 8.07
CA ARG A 431 -9.38 -1.23 7.98
C ARG A 431 -9.89 -0.01 8.75
N ASP A 432 -10.86 0.69 8.15
CA ASP A 432 -11.52 1.87 8.71
C ASP A 432 -12.96 2.03 8.16
N PRO A 433 -13.86 1.02 8.28
CA PRO A 433 -15.15 0.99 7.58
C PRO A 433 -16.17 2.02 8.08
N THR A 434 -16.03 2.51 9.32
CA THR A 434 -16.93 3.54 9.88
C THR A 434 -16.44 4.97 9.64
N SER A 435 -15.47 5.18 8.75
CA SER A 435 -14.95 6.52 8.44
C SER A 435 -15.78 7.23 7.37
N PRO A 436 -15.98 8.57 7.49
CA PRO A 436 -16.64 9.35 6.46
C PRO A 436 -16.04 9.16 5.06
N HIS A 437 -16.90 9.17 4.05
CA HIS A 437 -16.55 9.00 2.65
C HIS A 437 -17.47 9.82 1.74
N ALA A 438 -16.99 10.12 0.54
CA ALA A 438 -17.75 10.84 -0.46
C ALA A 438 -18.87 9.97 -1.06
N ARG A 439 -19.75 10.59 -1.84
CA ARG A 439 -20.75 9.90 -2.66
C ARG A 439 -20.68 10.42 -4.09
N THR A 440 -21.04 9.57 -5.04
CA THR A 440 -21.26 9.95 -6.45
C THR A 440 -22.51 10.83 -6.58
N ALA A 441 -22.70 11.43 -7.76
CA ALA A 441 -23.87 12.28 -8.04
C ALA A 441 -25.22 11.55 -7.84
N ASP A 442 -25.26 10.23 -8.06
CA ASP A 442 -26.42 9.37 -7.81
C ASP A 442 -26.44 8.73 -6.40
N GLY A 443 -25.61 9.21 -5.47
CA GLY A 443 -25.63 8.85 -4.05
C GLY A 443 -24.91 7.55 -3.67
N ARG A 444 -24.36 6.78 -4.61
CA ARG A 444 -23.54 5.59 -4.30
C ARG A 444 -22.23 5.97 -3.57
N PRO A 445 -21.70 5.12 -2.67
CA PRO A 445 -20.47 5.43 -1.94
C PRO A 445 -19.25 5.55 -2.86
N HIS A 446 -18.44 6.59 -2.64
CA HIS A 446 -17.12 6.78 -3.26
C HIS A 446 -16.06 6.74 -2.14
N LEU A 447 -15.54 5.54 -1.89
CA LEU A 447 -14.80 5.19 -0.66
C LEU A 447 -13.50 4.43 -0.96
N GLY A 448 -12.50 4.55 -0.11
CA GLY A 448 -11.24 3.81 -0.31
C GLY A 448 -11.45 2.31 -0.01
N PRO A 449 -10.64 1.40 -0.61
CA PRO A 449 -10.73 -0.03 -0.33
C PRO A 449 -10.65 -0.41 1.17
N SER A 450 -10.02 0.43 2.00
CA SER A 450 -9.98 0.28 3.46
C SER A 450 -11.32 0.56 4.19
N GLN A 451 -12.30 1.15 3.52
CA GLN A 451 -13.57 1.61 4.09
C GLN A 451 -14.77 0.71 3.74
N ILE A 452 -14.61 -0.28 2.86
CA ILE A 452 -15.72 -1.14 2.43
C ILE A 452 -16.09 -2.13 3.55
N ASP A 453 -17.37 -2.20 3.94
CA ASP A 453 -17.82 -3.28 4.83
C ASP A 453 -18.07 -4.54 4.01
N HIS A 454 -17.26 -5.57 4.25
CA HIS A 454 -17.34 -6.86 3.56
C HIS A 454 -18.69 -7.57 3.79
N ARG A 455 -19.39 -7.21 4.87
CA ARG A 455 -20.71 -7.74 5.23
C ARG A 455 -21.79 -7.41 4.20
N LEU A 456 -21.62 -6.33 3.43
CA LEU A 456 -22.48 -5.99 2.29
C LEU A 456 -22.48 -7.07 1.19
N PHE A 457 -21.44 -7.91 1.16
CA PHE A 457 -21.28 -9.02 0.21
C PHE A 457 -21.53 -10.39 0.87
N GLY A 458 -21.84 -10.43 2.17
CA GLY A 458 -22.01 -11.65 2.96
C GLY A 458 -20.72 -12.27 3.49
N GLU A 459 -19.60 -11.55 3.42
CA GLU A 459 -18.24 -12.05 3.71
C GLU A 459 -17.64 -11.40 4.96
N GLY A 460 -16.61 -12.05 5.53
CA GLY A 460 -15.89 -11.57 6.70
C GLY A 460 -14.80 -10.52 6.39
N GLY A 461 -14.41 -9.77 7.42
CA GLY A 461 -13.39 -8.73 7.32
C GLY A 461 -11.93 -9.18 7.25
N GLY A 462 -11.62 -10.29 7.92
CA GLY A 462 -10.25 -10.75 8.19
C GLY A 462 -10.18 -11.47 9.55
N PRO A 463 -9.00 -11.93 10.00
CA PRO A 463 -8.86 -12.60 11.30
C PRO A 463 -9.33 -11.78 12.51
N GLU A 464 -9.35 -10.44 12.41
CA GLU A 464 -9.81 -9.56 13.50
C GLU A 464 -11.34 -9.39 13.62
N ASP A 465 -12.16 -10.06 12.80
CA ASP A 465 -13.54 -9.62 12.55
C ASP A 465 -14.50 -9.86 13.73
N GLY A 466 -14.61 -8.86 14.61
CA GLY A 466 -15.33 -8.92 15.88
C GLY A 466 -14.54 -8.35 17.06
N ALA A 467 -13.27 -8.01 16.87
CA ALA A 467 -12.46 -7.31 17.85
C ALA A 467 -12.97 -5.89 18.13
N ALA A 468 -12.68 -5.36 19.33
CA ALA A 468 -13.28 -4.14 19.84
C ALA A 468 -12.97 -2.88 18.99
N TRP A 469 -11.74 -2.75 18.48
CA TRP A 469 -11.32 -1.63 17.62
C TRP A 469 -11.92 -1.65 16.21
N ALA A 470 -12.55 -2.75 15.79
CA ALA A 470 -13.15 -2.84 14.45
C ALA A 470 -14.38 -1.93 14.28
N THR A 471 -14.94 -1.42 15.38
CA THR A 471 -16.03 -0.43 15.40
C THR A 471 -15.74 0.64 16.45
N ILE A 472 -15.57 1.89 16.02
CA ILE A 472 -15.51 3.07 16.91
C ILE A 472 -16.94 3.36 17.44
N PRO A 473 -17.12 3.85 18.69
CA PRO A 473 -18.44 4.23 19.22
C PRO A 473 -19.18 5.22 18.30
N GLU A 474 -20.50 5.06 18.17
CA GLU A 474 -21.34 5.86 17.26
C GLU A 474 -21.29 7.36 17.60
N GLN A 475 -21.19 7.71 18.88
CA GLN A 475 -21.02 9.09 19.37
C GLN A 475 -19.69 9.74 18.94
N LEU A 476 -18.78 8.96 18.35
CA LEU A 476 -17.44 9.35 17.92
C LEU A 476 -17.20 8.99 16.43
N SER A 477 -18.25 8.77 15.65
CA SER A 477 -18.15 8.50 14.20
C SER A 477 -17.43 9.62 13.45
N ASP A 478 -17.71 10.86 13.85
CA ASP A 478 -17.34 12.08 13.14
C ASP A 478 -15.98 12.64 13.61
N ALA A 479 -15.27 11.89 14.46
CA ALA A 479 -13.92 12.21 14.89
C ALA A 479 -12.95 12.33 13.68
N ASP A 480 -11.97 13.22 13.79
CA ASP A 480 -10.97 13.43 12.74
C ASP A 480 -10.03 12.19 12.58
N PRO A 481 -9.27 12.08 11.47
CA PRO A 481 -8.42 10.91 11.23
C PRO A 481 -7.33 10.62 12.27
N TRP A 482 -6.89 11.62 13.03
CA TRP A 482 -5.90 11.45 14.11
C TRP A 482 -6.58 10.96 15.39
N GLU A 483 -7.74 11.53 15.73
CA GLU A 483 -8.56 11.07 16.87
C GLU A 483 -9.12 9.66 16.61
N ARG A 484 -9.65 9.36 15.40
CA ARG A 484 -10.08 8.00 15.05
C ARG A 484 -8.96 6.98 15.18
N ALA A 485 -7.72 7.37 14.86
CA ALA A 485 -6.56 6.52 15.08
C ALA A 485 -6.27 6.31 16.57
N TYR A 486 -6.35 7.37 17.39
CA TYR A 486 -6.29 7.26 18.86
C TYR A 486 -7.33 6.28 19.41
N LEU A 487 -8.60 6.42 19.03
CA LEU A 487 -9.71 5.62 19.57
C LEU A 487 -9.52 4.12 19.34
N GLN A 488 -8.99 3.72 18.18
CA GLN A 488 -8.65 2.32 17.91
C GLN A 488 -7.47 1.82 18.76
N LEU A 489 -6.41 2.63 18.92
CA LEU A 489 -5.26 2.26 19.78
C LEU A 489 -5.65 2.18 21.26
N ARG A 490 -6.50 3.11 21.72
CA ARG A 490 -7.11 3.11 23.05
C ARG A 490 -7.90 1.82 23.30
N LEU A 491 -8.72 1.37 22.34
CA LEU A 491 -9.45 0.10 22.43
C LEU A 491 -8.52 -1.13 22.39
N ALA A 492 -7.44 -1.09 21.62
CA ALA A 492 -6.48 -2.18 21.51
C ALA A 492 -5.50 -2.30 22.70
N ALA A 493 -5.26 -1.21 23.42
CA ALA A 493 -4.38 -1.17 24.59
C ALA A 493 -4.89 -2.02 25.78
N GLU A 494 -6.20 -2.30 25.86
CA GLU A 494 -6.81 -3.24 26.81
C GLU A 494 -6.59 -4.72 26.44
N ARG A 495 -6.07 -5.02 25.24
CA ARG A 495 -5.86 -6.40 24.74
C ARG A 495 -4.39 -6.73 24.54
N ASP A 496 -4.14 -8.02 24.40
CA ASP A 496 -2.81 -8.65 24.31
C ASP A 496 -2.52 -9.01 22.84
N ILE A 497 -2.30 -7.99 22.02
CA ILE A 497 -2.17 -8.12 20.56
C ILE A 497 -0.99 -9.03 20.18
N LYS A 498 -1.29 -10.00 19.32
CA LYS A 498 -0.36 -11.01 18.79
C LYS A 498 0.12 -10.69 17.38
N VAL A 499 -0.70 -10.00 16.58
CA VAL A 499 -0.37 -9.59 15.21
C VAL A 499 -0.88 -8.19 14.92
N LEU A 500 -0.07 -7.40 14.20
CA LEU A 500 -0.46 -6.13 13.60
C LEU A 500 -0.60 -6.28 12.09
N ILE A 501 -1.70 -5.81 11.52
CA ILE A 501 -1.88 -5.72 10.06
C ILE A 501 -1.85 -4.24 9.66
N GLY A 502 -0.75 -3.83 9.03
CA GLY A 502 -0.51 -2.48 8.54
C GLY A 502 0.02 -2.54 7.12
N VAL A 503 -0.83 -2.97 6.18
CA VAL A 503 -0.53 -3.22 4.75
C VAL A 503 0.38 -2.15 4.12
N ASN A 504 0.16 -0.89 4.49
CA ASN A 504 1.02 0.25 4.20
C ASN A 504 2.06 0.47 5.33
N PRO A 505 3.38 0.33 5.07
CA PRO A 505 4.46 0.52 6.04
C PRO A 505 4.45 1.82 6.84
N ALA A 506 3.95 2.92 6.30
CA ALA A 506 3.82 4.17 7.06
C ALA A 506 2.93 4.01 8.31
N LEU A 507 2.00 3.04 8.32
CA LEU A 507 1.22 2.66 9.52
C LEU A 507 2.08 1.96 10.58
N ILE A 508 3.10 1.21 10.16
CA ILE A 508 4.05 0.51 11.04
C ILE A 508 5.13 1.49 11.51
N ALA A 509 5.71 2.30 10.61
CA ALA A 509 6.69 3.33 10.96
C ALA A 509 6.11 4.46 11.84
N GLY A 510 4.82 4.79 11.68
CA GLY A 510 4.12 5.82 12.45
C GLY A 510 3.61 5.37 13.81
N LEU A 511 3.29 4.08 14.01
CA LEU A 511 2.65 3.61 15.25
C LEU A 511 3.49 3.82 16.53
N PRO A 512 4.81 3.54 16.58
CA PRO A 512 5.61 3.82 17.78
C PRO A 512 5.66 5.31 18.13
N TYR A 513 5.65 6.18 17.11
CA TYR A 513 5.57 7.63 17.30
C TYR A 513 4.19 8.07 17.81
N GLN A 514 3.10 7.51 17.25
CA GLN A 514 1.75 7.78 17.73
C GLN A 514 1.53 7.30 19.17
N LEU A 515 2.03 6.12 19.55
CA LEU A 515 1.99 5.65 20.94
C LEU A 515 2.79 6.55 21.87
N ALA A 516 4.01 6.95 21.49
CA ALA A 516 4.82 7.89 22.26
C ALA A 516 4.11 9.25 22.49
N ALA A 517 3.37 9.75 21.49
CA ALA A 517 2.60 10.98 21.58
C ALA A 517 1.29 10.88 22.38
N GLN A 518 0.69 9.69 22.51
CA GLN A 518 -0.69 9.53 23.01
C GLN A 518 -0.82 8.64 24.27
N TRP A 519 0.23 7.93 24.70
CA TRP A 519 0.15 7.00 25.83
C TRP A 519 -0.38 7.59 27.16
N PRO A 520 -0.12 8.86 27.55
CA PRO A 520 -0.62 9.37 28.84
C PRO A 520 -2.16 9.39 28.86
N ARG A 521 -2.77 9.76 27.72
CA ARG A 521 -4.22 9.73 27.53
C ARG A 521 -4.77 8.29 27.43
N ILE A 522 -4.02 7.36 26.84
CA ILE A 522 -4.39 5.92 26.85
C ILE A 522 -4.46 5.41 28.30
N VAL A 523 -3.44 5.68 29.12
CA VAL A 523 -3.40 5.34 30.55
C VAL A 523 -4.59 5.96 31.30
N GLU A 524 -4.81 7.27 31.11
CA GLU A 524 -5.89 8.00 31.78
C GLU A 524 -7.29 7.47 31.41
N GLU A 525 -7.55 7.23 30.12
CA GLU A 525 -8.84 6.74 29.67
C GLU A 525 -9.09 5.26 30.02
N ILE A 526 -8.05 4.41 30.08
CA ILE A 526 -8.15 3.03 30.63
C ILE A 526 -8.51 3.06 32.12
N ALA A 527 -7.85 3.92 32.91
CA ALA A 527 -8.09 4.03 34.34
C ALA A 527 -9.54 4.46 34.69
N ARG A 528 -10.25 5.09 33.74
CA ARG A 528 -11.65 5.55 33.90
C ARG A 528 -12.69 4.78 33.10
N GLY A 529 -12.29 3.79 32.29
CA GLY A 529 -13.21 3.03 31.43
C GLY A 529 -13.82 3.86 30.30
N THR A 530 -13.16 4.96 29.92
CA THR A 530 -13.62 5.87 28.86
C THR A 530 -12.93 5.59 27.54
N VAL A 531 -13.55 5.94 26.43
CA VAL A 531 -12.98 5.97 25.08
C VAL A 531 -13.43 7.28 24.45
N GLY A 532 -12.51 8.18 24.08
CA GLY A 532 -12.87 9.52 23.61
C GLY A 532 -13.52 10.37 24.70
N GLY A 533 -13.16 10.15 25.96
CA GLY A 533 -13.85 10.72 27.13
C GLY A 533 -15.25 10.14 27.43
N VAL A 534 -15.84 9.35 26.53
CA VAL A 534 -17.17 8.73 26.71
C VAL A 534 -17.03 7.40 27.47
N PRO A 535 -17.82 7.12 28.53
CA PRO A 535 -17.82 5.82 29.20
C PRO A 535 -18.15 4.68 28.21
N HIS A 536 -17.27 3.68 28.11
CA HIS A 536 -17.38 2.63 27.09
C HIS A 536 -16.86 1.25 27.53
N THR A 537 -15.79 1.20 28.34
CA THR A 537 -15.23 -0.04 28.89
C THR A 537 -15.30 -0.04 30.42
N THR A 538 -14.96 -1.18 31.05
CA THR A 538 -14.84 -1.23 32.50
C THR A 538 -13.55 -0.52 32.93
N PRO A 539 -13.56 0.37 33.94
CA PRO A 539 -12.34 1.01 34.44
C PRO A 539 -11.29 -0.01 34.90
N ASP A 540 -10.09 0.03 34.32
CA ASP A 540 -8.98 -0.85 34.70
C ASP A 540 -7.74 -0.04 35.13
N PRO A 541 -7.73 0.47 36.38
CA PRO A 541 -6.55 1.16 36.91
C PRO A 541 -5.31 0.26 36.99
N ARG A 542 -5.44 -1.09 36.98
CA ARG A 542 -4.29 -2.00 37.01
C ARG A 542 -3.59 -2.05 35.67
N ARG A 543 -4.34 -2.18 34.56
CA ARG A 543 -3.79 -2.10 33.20
C ARG A 543 -3.21 -0.72 32.90
N ALA A 544 -3.88 0.35 33.34
CA ALA A 544 -3.35 1.71 33.24
C ALA A 544 -1.99 1.85 33.95
N GLU A 545 -1.89 1.40 35.20
CA GLU A 545 -0.65 1.45 35.99
C GLU A 545 0.46 0.54 35.42
N GLN A 546 0.12 -0.59 34.79
CA GLN A 546 1.08 -1.41 34.03
C GLN A 546 1.66 -0.65 32.84
N ILE A 547 0.82 0.00 32.03
CA ILE A 547 1.25 0.75 30.85
C ILE A 547 2.08 1.97 31.27
N ALA A 548 1.65 2.71 32.30
CA ALA A 548 2.39 3.85 32.85
C ALA A 548 3.81 3.44 33.28
N ARG A 549 3.94 2.42 34.15
CA ARG A 549 5.26 1.94 34.60
C ARG A 549 6.19 1.55 33.45
N ARG A 550 5.66 0.97 32.35
CA ARG A 550 6.47 0.65 31.17
C ARG A 550 6.88 1.90 30.39
N ALA A 551 6.00 2.88 30.25
CA ALA A 551 6.35 4.16 29.62
C ALA A 551 7.41 4.92 30.44
N ASP A 552 7.30 4.90 31.77
CA ASP A 552 8.26 5.51 32.70
C ASP A 552 9.63 4.77 32.69
N GLU A 553 9.62 3.43 32.67
CA GLU A 553 10.82 2.57 32.67
C GLU A 553 11.71 2.77 31.43
N TYR A 554 11.10 2.98 30.26
CA TYR A 554 11.81 3.11 28.98
C TYR A 554 11.80 4.56 28.42
N GLY A 555 11.17 5.51 29.11
CA GLY A 555 10.97 6.89 28.65
C GLY A 555 9.99 7.05 27.47
N ALA A 556 9.48 5.96 26.90
CA ALA A 556 8.53 5.94 25.80
C ALA A 556 7.72 4.62 25.78
N LEU A 557 6.48 4.69 25.29
CA LEU A 557 5.64 3.51 25.05
C LEU A 557 5.79 3.03 23.60
N ASP A 558 6.67 2.06 23.37
CA ASP A 558 6.74 1.34 22.10
C ASP A 558 5.73 0.19 22.03
N PRO A 559 5.39 -0.31 20.83
CA PRO A 559 4.47 -1.44 20.65
C PRO A 559 4.84 -2.67 21.47
N TYR A 560 6.13 -2.97 21.62
CA TYR A 560 6.61 -4.05 22.48
C TYR A 560 6.27 -3.85 23.97
N HIS A 561 6.31 -2.61 24.46
CA HIS A 561 6.02 -2.27 25.85
C HIS A 561 4.52 -2.41 26.17
N LEU A 562 3.66 -2.12 25.19
CA LEU A 562 2.21 -2.26 25.29
C LEU A 562 1.73 -3.72 25.09
N TRP A 563 2.34 -4.43 24.13
CA TRP A 563 1.98 -5.79 23.71
C TRP A 563 3.21 -6.72 23.68
N PRO A 564 3.70 -7.18 24.85
CA PRO A 564 4.95 -7.94 24.96
C PRO A 564 4.90 -9.35 24.34
N ASN A 565 3.71 -9.85 23.98
CA ASN A 565 3.49 -11.12 23.30
C ASN A 565 3.23 -10.96 21.78
N LEU A 566 3.55 -9.80 21.21
CA LEU A 566 3.46 -9.58 19.76
C LEU A 566 4.40 -10.55 19.02
N ARG A 567 3.88 -11.22 17.99
CA ARG A 567 4.60 -12.24 17.20
C ARG A 567 4.86 -11.81 15.75
N ALA A 568 4.01 -10.96 15.19
CA ALA A 568 4.13 -10.55 13.80
C ALA A 568 3.59 -9.16 13.47
N ALA A 569 4.14 -8.57 12.41
CA ALA A 569 3.55 -7.47 11.66
C ALA A 569 3.38 -7.87 10.18
N VAL A 570 2.31 -7.42 9.54
CA VAL A 570 2.01 -7.64 8.12
C VAL A 570 2.00 -6.29 7.39
N ALA A 571 2.90 -6.10 6.42
CA ALA A 571 3.03 -4.88 5.63
C ALA A 571 3.70 -5.19 4.27
N TRP A 572 3.52 -4.36 3.23
CA TRP A 572 4.42 -4.45 2.08
C TRP A 572 5.86 -4.14 2.54
N ASN A 573 6.87 -4.74 1.97
CA ASN A 573 8.25 -4.60 2.45
C ASN A 573 9.29 -4.71 1.33
N SER A 574 8.87 -4.38 0.11
CA SER A 574 9.70 -4.11 -1.06
C SER A 574 9.82 -2.59 -1.30
N ALA A 575 10.44 -2.16 -2.42
CA ALA A 575 10.74 -0.75 -2.72
C ALA A 575 11.44 -0.04 -1.53
N LEU A 576 11.21 1.27 -1.34
CA LEU A 576 11.76 2.08 -0.24
C LEU A 576 11.56 1.47 1.16
N ALA A 577 10.44 0.77 1.39
CA ALA A 577 10.15 0.17 2.69
C ALA A 577 11.12 -0.97 3.06
N SER A 578 11.72 -1.64 2.08
CA SER A 578 12.75 -2.66 2.32
C SER A 578 13.99 -2.11 3.04
N LEU A 579 14.29 -0.82 2.84
CA LEU A 579 15.49 -0.16 3.35
C LEU A 579 15.37 0.26 4.83
N TYR A 580 14.15 0.47 5.33
CA TYR A 580 13.92 0.98 6.70
C TYR A 580 13.13 0.01 7.61
N LEU A 581 12.24 -0.84 7.06
CA LEU A 581 11.39 -1.72 7.89
C LEU A 581 12.17 -2.71 8.78
N PRO A 582 13.31 -3.30 8.37
CA PRO A 582 14.09 -4.19 9.22
C PRO A 582 14.47 -3.57 10.57
N ARG A 583 14.71 -2.25 10.58
CA ARG A 583 15.06 -1.44 11.77
C ARG A 583 13.83 -0.95 12.53
N VAL A 584 12.78 -0.50 11.84
CA VAL A 584 11.48 -0.14 12.48
C VAL A 584 10.92 -1.33 13.27
N ARG A 585 11.07 -2.56 12.75
CA ARG A 585 10.68 -3.82 13.39
C ARG A 585 11.27 -4.00 14.80
N GLU A 586 12.43 -3.43 15.12
CA GLU A 586 13.05 -3.63 16.44
C GLU A 586 12.22 -3.02 17.58
N ARG A 587 11.51 -1.92 17.32
CA ARG A 587 10.54 -1.27 18.24
C ARG A 587 9.30 -2.13 18.53
N TYR A 588 9.11 -3.21 17.77
CA TYR A 588 8.07 -4.21 18.00
C TYR A 588 8.53 -5.39 18.84
N GLY A 589 9.84 -5.53 19.07
CA GLY A 589 10.45 -6.58 19.88
C GLY A 589 11.23 -7.60 19.05
N PRO A 590 12.29 -8.21 19.62
CA PRO A 590 13.27 -9.00 18.86
C PRO A 590 12.73 -10.31 18.26
N GLY A 591 11.56 -10.78 18.71
CA GLY A 591 10.91 -11.99 18.19
C GLY A 591 9.89 -11.74 17.07
N VAL A 592 9.64 -10.49 16.68
CA VAL A 592 8.55 -10.16 15.74
C VAL A 592 8.95 -10.48 14.29
N ARG A 593 8.16 -11.36 13.66
CA ARG A 593 8.25 -11.65 12.23
C ARG A 593 7.61 -10.52 11.41
N LEU A 594 8.25 -10.15 10.30
CA LEU A 594 7.62 -9.30 9.29
C LEU A 594 7.14 -10.21 8.16
N PHE A 595 5.83 -10.23 7.89
CA PHE A 595 5.23 -10.91 6.75
C PHE A 595 4.93 -9.89 5.65
N ALA A 596 5.17 -10.28 4.40
CA ALA A 596 4.70 -9.51 3.26
C ALA A 596 3.16 -9.39 3.30
N ALA A 597 2.65 -8.17 3.11
CA ALA A 597 1.25 -7.98 2.73
C ALA A 597 1.06 -8.36 1.25
N PRO A 598 -0.15 -8.77 0.83
CA PRO A 598 -0.38 -9.16 -0.55
C PRO A 598 -0.32 -7.93 -1.47
N ILE A 599 0.25 -8.11 -2.67
CA ILE A 599 0.49 -7.04 -3.62
C ILE A 599 -0.84 -6.75 -4.34
N GLY A 600 -1.31 -5.51 -4.23
CA GLY A 600 -2.59 -5.07 -4.78
C GLY A 600 -2.65 -3.55 -4.91
N SER A 601 -3.32 -3.08 -5.96
CA SER A 601 -3.58 -1.66 -6.20
C SER A 601 -5.03 -1.32 -5.84
N SER A 602 -5.52 -0.14 -6.26
CA SER A 602 -6.96 0.14 -6.21
C SER A 602 -7.73 -0.53 -7.36
N GLU A 603 -7.03 -0.83 -8.45
CA GLU A 603 -7.53 -1.38 -9.71
C GLU A 603 -7.68 -2.90 -9.66
N GLY A 604 -6.88 -3.61 -8.85
CA GLY A 604 -7.07 -5.04 -8.67
C GLY A 604 -6.11 -5.71 -7.67
N PRO A 605 -6.43 -6.95 -7.28
CA PRO A 605 -5.47 -7.87 -6.69
C PRO A 605 -4.35 -8.20 -7.68
N VAL A 606 -3.12 -8.46 -7.20
CA VAL A 606 -1.98 -8.80 -8.06
C VAL A 606 -1.28 -10.09 -7.63
N ALA A 607 -0.81 -10.18 -6.39
CA ALA A 607 -0.05 -11.34 -5.91
C ALA A 607 -0.27 -11.63 -4.43
N VAL A 608 -0.32 -12.91 -4.05
CA VAL A 608 -0.66 -13.38 -2.70
C VAL A 608 0.49 -14.23 -2.14
N PRO A 609 1.08 -13.87 -0.97
CA PRO A 609 2.07 -14.71 -0.30
C PRO A 609 1.50 -16.10 0.01
N VAL A 610 2.34 -17.13 -0.16
CA VAL A 610 1.99 -18.54 0.12
C VAL A 610 2.93 -19.20 1.13
N ASP A 611 3.99 -18.50 1.50
CA ASP A 611 5.12 -18.95 2.32
C ASP A 611 5.68 -17.74 3.09
N ASP A 612 6.89 -17.86 3.65
CA ASP A 612 7.59 -16.76 4.33
C ASP A 612 8.71 -16.11 3.50
N HIS A 613 8.62 -16.16 2.16
CA HIS A 613 9.47 -15.35 1.29
C HIS A 613 9.35 -13.86 1.67
N PRO A 614 10.47 -13.14 1.87
CA PRO A 614 10.45 -11.87 2.58
C PRO A 614 9.54 -10.82 1.98
N ASN A 615 9.57 -10.59 0.66
CA ASN A 615 9.00 -9.39 0.03
C ASN A 615 8.39 -9.62 -1.37
N ALA A 616 8.04 -10.87 -1.70
CA ALA A 616 7.57 -11.27 -3.02
C ALA A 616 6.53 -12.38 -2.92
N ALA A 617 5.63 -12.47 -3.90
CA ALA A 617 4.47 -13.35 -3.86
C ALA A 617 4.12 -13.89 -5.27
N PRO A 618 3.64 -15.14 -5.42
CA PRO A 618 3.10 -15.62 -6.68
C PRO A 618 1.88 -14.80 -7.13
N LEU A 619 1.77 -14.57 -8.43
CA LEU A 619 0.64 -13.87 -9.05
C LEU A 619 -0.70 -14.54 -8.67
N TYR A 620 -1.68 -13.73 -8.27
CA TYR A 620 -3.02 -14.18 -7.91
C TYR A 620 -3.90 -14.35 -9.15
N LEU A 621 -3.54 -15.33 -9.98
CA LEU A 621 -4.13 -15.61 -11.29
C LEU A 621 -5.66 -15.84 -11.31
N PRO A 622 -6.34 -16.28 -10.22
CA PRO A 622 -7.81 -16.32 -10.20
C PRO A 622 -8.48 -14.94 -10.18
N GLY A 623 -7.78 -13.88 -9.75
CA GLY A 623 -8.39 -12.58 -9.47
C GLY A 623 -8.49 -11.62 -10.66
N CYS A 624 -7.54 -11.68 -11.60
CA CYS A 624 -7.48 -10.81 -12.79
C CYS A 624 -6.83 -11.58 -13.95
N TYR A 625 -7.15 -11.18 -15.18
CA TYR A 625 -6.33 -11.49 -16.36
C TYR A 625 -5.18 -10.48 -16.43
N PHE A 626 -3.95 -10.96 -16.60
CA PHE A 626 -2.72 -10.17 -16.51
C PHE A 626 -1.94 -10.16 -17.82
N GLU A 627 -1.38 -9.00 -18.13
CA GLU A 627 -0.45 -8.76 -19.22
C GLU A 627 0.73 -7.92 -18.70
N PHE A 628 1.91 -8.08 -19.29
CA PHE A 628 3.14 -7.47 -18.81
C PHE A 628 3.93 -6.86 -19.95
N ALA A 629 4.34 -5.59 -19.83
CA ALA A 629 5.25 -4.93 -20.76
C ALA A 629 6.63 -4.73 -20.11
N ASP A 630 7.71 -4.73 -20.88
CA ASP A 630 9.08 -4.56 -20.35
C ASP A 630 9.25 -3.16 -19.72
N ALA A 631 9.77 -3.09 -18.48
CA ALA A 631 10.00 -1.83 -17.78
C ALA A 631 11.35 -1.15 -18.08
N ALA A 632 12.11 -1.65 -19.07
CA ALA A 632 13.18 -0.91 -19.73
C ALA A 632 12.65 0.26 -20.59
N GLU A 633 11.43 0.15 -21.11
CA GLU A 633 10.76 1.18 -21.93
C GLU A 633 9.57 1.81 -21.17
N PRO A 634 9.18 3.07 -21.44
CA PRO A 634 7.93 3.63 -20.95
C PRO A 634 6.71 2.90 -21.53
N ILE A 635 5.68 2.68 -20.70
CA ILE A 635 4.44 2.03 -21.15
C ILE A 635 3.58 2.96 -22.01
N ARG A 636 3.10 2.45 -23.15
CA ARG A 636 2.35 3.16 -24.20
C ARG A 636 1.07 2.38 -24.53
N GLU A 637 0.11 3.01 -25.21
CA GLU A 637 -1.20 2.38 -25.52
C GLU A 637 -1.08 1.13 -26.41
N ASP A 638 0.00 1.05 -27.18
CA ASP A 638 0.37 0.01 -28.15
C ASP A 638 1.53 -0.89 -27.69
N SER A 639 2.02 -0.74 -26.46
CA SER A 639 3.19 -1.50 -25.97
C SER A 639 3.00 -3.02 -26.13
N PRO A 640 4.02 -3.75 -26.63
CA PRO A 640 3.98 -5.21 -26.70
C PRO A 640 3.89 -5.81 -25.29
N THR A 641 3.03 -6.81 -25.13
CA THR A 641 2.75 -7.44 -23.84
C THR A 641 2.89 -8.95 -23.90
N VAL A 642 3.59 -9.51 -22.92
CA VAL A 642 3.69 -10.95 -22.66
C VAL A 642 2.67 -11.38 -21.60
N THR A 643 2.36 -12.67 -21.53
CA THR A 643 1.51 -13.28 -20.50
C THR A 643 2.31 -13.65 -19.26
N ALA A 644 1.61 -14.04 -18.18
CA ALA A 644 2.25 -14.53 -16.95
C ALA A 644 3.18 -15.74 -17.17
N ALA A 645 2.95 -16.59 -18.18
CA ALA A 645 3.79 -17.77 -18.43
C ALA A 645 5.09 -17.46 -19.20
N GLU A 646 5.24 -16.22 -19.69
CA GLU A 646 6.36 -15.73 -20.49
C GLU A 646 7.26 -14.76 -19.68
N LEU A 647 7.05 -14.67 -18.36
CA LEU A 647 7.81 -13.81 -17.45
C LEU A 647 9.15 -14.43 -17.07
N GLU A 648 10.24 -13.70 -17.32
CA GLU A 648 11.61 -14.15 -17.06
C GLU A 648 12.11 -13.65 -15.68
N PRO A 649 12.65 -14.54 -14.82
CA PRO A 649 13.28 -14.13 -13.56
C PRO A 649 14.44 -13.15 -13.75
N GLY A 650 14.52 -12.15 -12.87
CA GLY A 650 15.52 -11.09 -12.92
C GLY A 650 15.12 -9.86 -13.74
N ARG A 651 13.98 -9.87 -14.46
CA ARG A 651 13.50 -8.71 -15.23
C ARG A 651 12.40 -7.92 -14.50
N ASP A 652 12.34 -6.63 -14.82
CA ASP A 652 11.33 -5.68 -14.34
C ASP A 652 10.25 -5.51 -15.43
N TYR A 653 8.98 -5.49 -15.04
CA TYR A 653 7.84 -5.34 -15.96
C TYR A 653 6.81 -4.34 -15.42
N HIS A 654 6.20 -3.59 -16.34
CA HIS A 654 4.96 -2.84 -16.10
C HIS A 654 3.79 -3.80 -16.01
N LEU A 655 2.94 -3.61 -15.01
CA LEU A 655 1.75 -4.43 -14.80
C LEU A 655 0.52 -3.86 -15.51
N VAL A 656 -0.11 -4.69 -16.35
CA VAL A 656 -1.40 -4.44 -16.99
C VAL A 656 -2.39 -5.51 -16.51
N LEU A 657 -3.61 -5.10 -16.11
CA LEU A 657 -4.63 -6.04 -15.62
C LEU A 657 -6.02 -5.80 -16.23
N SER A 658 -6.83 -6.85 -16.27
CA SER A 658 -8.24 -6.83 -16.63
C SER A 658 -9.05 -7.64 -15.61
N HIS A 659 -10.23 -7.16 -15.22
CA HIS A 659 -11.07 -7.85 -14.25
C HIS A 659 -12.57 -7.62 -14.51
N ILE A 660 -13.39 -8.54 -13.99
CA ILE A 660 -14.85 -8.55 -14.16
C ILE A 660 -15.57 -7.29 -13.64
N GLY A 661 -14.87 -6.45 -12.84
CA GLY A 661 -15.34 -5.15 -12.36
C GLY A 661 -15.21 -4.00 -13.38
N GLY A 662 -14.81 -4.27 -14.63
CA GLY A 662 -14.95 -3.31 -15.72
C GLY A 662 -13.72 -2.45 -16.04
N LEU A 663 -12.53 -2.85 -15.58
CA LEU A 663 -11.28 -2.35 -16.16
C LEU A 663 -10.69 -3.41 -17.08
N TYR A 664 -10.18 -2.98 -18.24
CA TYR A 664 -9.72 -3.84 -19.33
C TYR A 664 -8.39 -3.31 -19.87
N ARG A 665 -7.34 -4.15 -19.95
CA ARG A 665 -5.96 -3.75 -20.29
C ARG A 665 -5.50 -2.49 -19.53
N CYS A 666 -5.81 -2.45 -18.24
CA CYS A 666 -5.56 -1.32 -17.36
C CYS A 666 -4.11 -1.35 -16.84
N ALA A 667 -3.27 -0.42 -17.29
CA ALA A 667 -1.98 -0.15 -16.70
C ALA A 667 -2.17 0.50 -15.31
N VAL A 668 -1.57 -0.09 -14.28
CA VAL A 668 -1.72 0.40 -12.88
C VAL A 668 -0.62 1.38 -12.45
N ASN A 669 0.40 1.57 -13.29
CA ASN A 669 1.61 2.38 -13.05
C ASN A 669 2.44 1.94 -11.83
N ASP A 670 2.35 0.66 -11.47
CA ASP A 670 3.20 -0.02 -10.49
C ASP A 670 4.11 -1.01 -11.26
N VAL A 671 5.42 -0.98 -10.99
CA VAL A 671 6.42 -1.85 -11.65
C VAL A 671 6.76 -3.03 -10.75
N VAL A 672 6.91 -4.21 -11.34
CA VAL A 672 7.14 -5.48 -10.63
C VAL A 672 8.39 -6.20 -11.15
N HIS A 673 9.17 -6.78 -10.24
CA HIS A 673 10.36 -7.59 -10.55
C HIS A 673 10.05 -9.07 -10.33
N VAL A 674 10.34 -9.89 -11.34
CA VAL A 674 10.15 -11.35 -11.27
C VAL A 674 11.33 -11.95 -10.51
N VAL A 675 11.07 -12.55 -9.34
CA VAL A 675 12.10 -13.11 -8.46
C VAL A 675 12.44 -14.54 -8.86
N ASP A 676 11.42 -15.39 -8.91
CA ASP A 676 11.49 -16.80 -9.28
C ASP A 676 10.07 -17.31 -9.61
N HIS A 677 9.78 -18.60 -9.42
CA HIS A 677 8.47 -19.20 -9.66
C HIS A 677 8.03 -20.06 -8.46
N VAL A 678 6.72 -20.12 -8.22
CA VAL A 678 6.08 -21.12 -7.34
C VAL A 678 5.18 -22.00 -8.20
N GLY A 679 5.48 -23.30 -8.25
CA GLY A 679 4.92 -24.18 -9.28
C GLY A 679 5.36 -23.71 -10.66
N ARG A 680 4.39 -23.41 -11.54
CA ARG A 680 4.61 -22.76 -12.84
C ARG A 680 4.25 -21.27 -12.86
N THR A 681 3.88 -20.68 -11.71
CA THR A 681 3.44 -19.27 -11.61
C THR A 681 4.57 -18.37 -11.11
N PRO A 682 4.88 -17.25 -11.80
CA PRO A 682 5.92 -16.32 -11.37
C PRO A 682 5.67 -15.72 -9.98
N ARG A 683 6.72 -15.64 -9.16
CA ARG A 683 6.77 -14.87 -7.91
C ARG A 683 7.29 -13.48 -8.21
N ILE A 684 6.52 -12.44 -7.89
CA ILE A 684 6.87 -11.04 -8.15
C ILE A 684 7.05 -10.22 -6.87
N SER A 685 7.90 -9.21 -6.93
CA SER A 685 8.05 -8.17 -5.90
C SER A 685 7.77 -6.78 -6.50
N TYR A 686 7.21 -5.85 -5.73
CA TYR A 686 6.93 -4.48 -6.19
C TYR A 686 8.20 -3.61 -6.05
N THR A 687 8.66 -2.99 -7.14
CA THR A 687 9.92 -2.20 -7.13
C THR A 687 9.72 -0.71 -6.88
N GLY A 688 8.54 -0.18 -7.24
CA GLY A 688 8.23 1.25 -7.23
C GLY A 688 7.15 1.58 -8.25
N ARG A 689 6.79 2.86 -8.37
CA ARG A 689 5.86 3.33 -9.40
C ARG A 689 6.58 3.70 -10.68
N ASP A 690 5.87 3.60 -11.80
CA ASP A 690 6.25 4.26 -13.05
C ASP A 690 5.95 5.77 -12.93
N VAL A 691 6.88 6.47 -12.30
CA VAL A 691 6.91 7.92 -12.11
C VAL A 691 8.33 8.38 -12.37
N LEU A 692 8.49 9.34 -13.28
CA LEU A 692 9.78 9.91 -13.66
C LEU A 692 10.00 11.30 -13.04
N ARG A 693 11.28 11.64 -12.90
CA ARG A 693 11.78 12.95 -12.50
C ARG A 693 13.00 13.33 -13.35
N THR A 694 12.86 14.41 -14.12
CA THR A 694 13.84 14.83 -15.13
C THR A 694 14.72 15.97 -14.64
N ALA A 695 16.04 15.82 -14.65
CA ALA A 695 17.01 16.91 -14.51
C ALA A 695 18.20 16.66 -15.45
N GLY A 696 18.79 17.72 -16.02
CA GLY A 696 19.97 17.58 -16.91
C GLY A 696 19.74 16.69 -18.15
N GLY A 697 18.49 16.45 -18.55
CA GLY A 697 18.12 15.50 -19.60
C GLY A 697 18.03 14.03 -19.18
N VAL A 698 18.14 13.73 -17.89
CA VAL A 698 18.09 12.36 -17.33
C VAL A 698 16.80 12.16 -16.54
N ASP A 699 16.10 11.05 -16.80
CA ASP A 699 14.91 10.63 -16.06
C ASP A 699 15.24 9.62 -14.95
N LEU A 700 15.00 10.00 -13.69
CA LEU A 700 15.04 9.07 -12.56
C LEU A 700 13.68 8.41 -12.32
N THR A 701 13.68 7.08 -12.28
CA THR A 701 12.56 6.25 -11.79
C THR A 701 12.66 6.02 -10.28
N GLU A 702 11.54 5.69 -9.62
CA GLU A 702 11.60 5.23 -8.22
C GLU A 702 12.48 3.96 -8.06
N ARG A 703 12.44 3.03 -9.05
CA ARG A 703 13.26 1.80 -9.03
C ARG A 703 14.77 2.10 -9.02
N ALA A 704 15.22 3.07 -9.82
CA ALA A 704 16.63 3.46 -9.87
C ALA A 704 17.11 4.07 -8.55
N VAL A 705 16.34 5.00 -7.99
CA VAL A 705 16.68 5.67 -6.72
C VAL A 705 16.68 4.69 -5.54
N VAL A 706 15.71 3.76 -5.45
CA VAL A 706 15.71 2.74 -4.39
C VAL A 706 16.93 1.82 -4.50
N ARG A 707 17.27 1.35 -5.71
CA ARG A 707 18.48 0.54 -5.94
C ARG A 707 19.75 1.32 -5.60
N ALA A 708 19.81 2.61 -5.93
CA ALA A 708 20.96 3.45 -5.65
C ALA A 708 21.16 3.74 -4.15
N LEU A 709 20.07 4.00 -3.43
CA LEU A 709 20.07 4.11 -1.98
C LEU A 709 20.51 2.79 -1.33
N ALA A 710 20.02 1.65 -1.81
CA ALA A 710 20.43 0.34 -1.29
C ALA A 710 21.95 0.12 -1.40
N GLY A 711 22.55 0.45 -2.56
CA GLY A 711 24.00 0.39 -2.78
C GLY A 711 24.77 1.35 -1.86
N ALA A 712 24.36 2.61 -1.77
CA ALA A 712 25.02 3.60 -0.92
C ALA A 712 24.93 3.26 0.58
N LEU A 713 23.81 2.72 1.05
CA LEU A 713 23.64 2.23 2.43
C LEU A 713 24.55 1.02 2.70
N ALA A 714 24.63 0.06 1.77
CA ALA A 714 25.48 -1.12 1.90
C ALA A 714 26.97 -0.79 1.92
N ASP A 715 27.45 0.09 1.03
CA ASP A 715 28.87 0.48 0.94
C ASP A 715 29.33 1.34 2.13
N THR A 716 28.42 2.07 2.79
CA THR A 716 28.74 2.95 3.94
C THR A 716 28.44 2.35 5.31
N GLY A 717 27.59 1.33 5.39
CA GLY A 717 27.02 0.86 6.65
C GLY A 717 26.02 1.83 7.29
N ALA A 718 25.53 2.83 6.55
CA ALA A 718 24.48 3.72 7.01
C ALA A 718 23.12 3.00 7.07
N GLU A 719 22.30 3.31 8.07
CA GLU A 719 20.94 2.78 8.19
C GLU A 719 19.91 3.84 7.82
N LEU A 720 18.92 3.48 6.99
CA LEU A 720 17.87 4.40 6.57
C LEU A 720 16.67 4.37 7.52
N ARG A 721 16.14 5.55 7.83
CA ARG A 721 14.83 5.71 8.50
C ARG A 721 13.74 6.14 7.51
N ASN A 722 14.05 7.04 6.58
CA ASN A 722 13.24 7.32 5.38
C ASN A 722 14.04 8.15 4.35
N ALA A 723 13.59 8.20 3.10
CA ALA A 723 14.20 9.01 2.04
C ALA A 723 13.16 9.60 1.07
N THR A 724 13.46 10.77 0.50
CA THR A 724 12.73 11.34 -0.65
C THR A 724 13.64 12.21 -1.51
N VAL A 725 13.28 12.43 -2.78
CA VAL A 725 14.07 13.17 -3.77
C VAL A 725 13.25 14.29 -4.41
N GLU A 726 13.84 15.49 -4.46
CA GLU A 726 13.43 16.66 -5.25
C GLU A 726 14.30 16.78 -6.52
N THR A 727 13.80 17.53 -7.49
CA THR A 727 14.38 17.68 -8.83
C THR A 727 14.52 19.17 -9.16
N GLY A 728 15.74 19.63 -9.39
CA GLY A 728 16.03 20.94 -9.96
C GLY A 728 16.26 20.86 -11.47
N THR A 729 16.65 21.97 -12.10
CA THR A 729 16.91 22.02 -13.55
C THR A 729 18.08 21.10 -13.98
N ASP A 730 19.14 21.11 -13.19
CA ASP A 730 20.46 20.52 -13.48
C ASP A 730 20.92 19.50 -12.42
N ARG A 731 20.05 19.14 -11.46
CA ARG A 731 20.43 18.36 -10.27
C ARG A 731 19.27 17.62 -9.62
N PHE A 732 19.60 16.60 -8.85
CA PHE A 732 18.70 15.94 -7.91
C PHE A 732 19.12 16.24 -6.47
N ARG A 733 18.14 16.39 -5.58
CA ARG A 733 18.34 16.67 -4.15
C ARG A 733 17.68 15.55 -3.35
N ALA A 734 18.42 14.87 -2.48
CA ALA A 734 17.94 13.73 -1.72
C ALA A 734 17.87 14.06 -0.22
N ALA A 735 16.66 14.16 0.34
CA ALA A 735 16.44 14.32 1.76
C ALA A 735 16.44 12.94 2.45
N ILE A 736 17.40 12.73 3.34
CA ILE A 736 17.70 11.45 3.98
C ILE A 736 17.55 11.58 5.50
N ALA A 737 16.63 10.81 6.09
CA ALA A 737 16.59 10.59 7.53
C ALA A 737 17.38 9.32 7.87
N SER A 738 18.49 9.48 8.58
CA SER A 738 19.26 8.37 9.17
C SER A 738 18.47 7.69 10.30
N ALA A 739 18.65 6.38 10.47
CA ALA A 739 18.22 5.66 11.68
C ALA A 739 19.30 5.65 12.79
N LEU A 740 20.55 5.98 12.45
CA LEU A 740 21.65 6.16 13.40
C LEU A 740 21.79 7.64 13.83
N PRO A 741 22.06 7.93 15.11
CA PRO A 741 22.36 9.28 15.58
C PRO A 741 23.67 9.83 14.99
N GLY A 742 23.74 11.15 14.79
CA GLY A 742 24.92 11.83 14.22
C GLY A 742 24.84 12.00 12.69
N PRO A 743 25.92 12.49 12.06
CA PRO A 743 25.95 12.71 10.62
C PRO A 743 26.02 11.40 9.83
N LEU A 744 25.52 11.41 8.58
CA LEU A 744 25.74 10.34 7.61
C LEU A 744 27.25 10.12 7.36
N PRO A 745 27.69 8.89 7.04
CA PRO A 745 29.09 8.60 6.77
C PRO A 745 29.67 9.47 5.65
N ALA A 746 30.92 9.91 5.83
CA ALA A 746 31.65 10.68 4.83
C ALA A 746 31.71 9.90 3.49
N GLY A 747 31.40 10.57 2.39
CA GLY A 747 31.33 9.95 1.06
C GLY A 747 29.97 9.30 0.70
N PHE A 748 28.96 9.29 1.59
CA PHE A 748 27.63 8.77 1.26
C PHE A 748 27.03 9.41 0.00
N ALA A 749 27.15 10.74 -0.16
CA ALA A 749 26.71 11.44 -1.36
C ALA A 749 27.44 11.00 -2.63
N THR A 750 28.76 10.79 -2.56
CA THR A 750 29.59 10.31 -3.68
C THR A 750 29.23 8.88 -4.08
N LEU A 751 28.94 8.03 -3.10
CA LEU A 751 28.48 6.66 -3.35
C LEU A 751 27.06 6.65 -3.92
N LEU A 752 26.16 7.54 -3.48
CA LEU A 752 24.84 7.70 -4.08
C LEU A 752 24.93 8.21 -5.54
N ASP A 753 25.82 9.15 -5.84
CA ASP A 753 26.09 9.66 -7.20
C ASP A 753 26.58 8.53 -8.13
N LYS A 754 27.56 7.73 -7.65
CA LYS A 754 28.05 6.50 -8.32
C LYS A 754 26.91 5.51 -8.59
N HIS A 755 26.14 5.18 -7.55
CA HIS A 755 25.10 4.16 -7.63
C HIS A 755 23.88 4.62 -8.47
N LEU A 756 23.53 5.91 -8.48
CA LEU A 756 22.58 6.46 -9.45
C LEU A 756 23.12 6.31 -10.89
N GLY A 757 24.42 6.54 -11.08
CA GLY A 757 25.11 6.24 -12.34
C GLY A 757 25.05 4.77 -12.77
N GLU A 758 24.90 3.83 -11.82
CA GLU A 758 24.78 2.40 -12.06
C GLU A 758 23.34 1.90 -12.27
N THR A 759 22.33 2.68 -11.85
CA THR A 759 20.92 2.23 -11.82
C THR A 759 19.95 3.07 -12.65
N ALA A 760 20.38 4.25 -13.12
CA ALA A 760 19.61 5.14 -13.98
C ALA A 760 20.29 5.34 -15.34
N ASP A 761 19.54 5.07 -16.40
CA ASP A 761 20.01 5.18 -17.78
C ASP A 761 20.35 6.64 -18.14
N GLY A 762 21.43 6.84 -18.90
CA GLY A 762 21.94 8.18 -19.25
C GLY A 762 22.61 8.97 -18.12
N TYR A 763 22.43 8.60 -16.85
CA TYR A 763 22.90 9.39 -15.69
C TYR A 763 24.40 9.71 -15.76
N ARG A 764 25.26 8.69 -15.92
CA ARG A 764 26.72 8.89 -16.08
C ARG A 764 27.06 9.82 -17.23
N ALA A 765 26.48 9.61 -18.41
CA ALA A 765 26.77 10.42 -19.59
C ALA A 765 26.44 11.91 -19.37
N ALA A 766 25.33 12.22 -18.68
CA ALA A 766 24.98 13.60 -18.34
C ALA A 766 25.87 14.21 -17.25
N ARG A 767 26.32 13.40 -16.27
CA ARG A 767 27.29 13.80 -15.24
C ARG A 767 28.66 14.12 -15.86
N ASP A 768 29.14 13.26 -16.76
CA ASP A 768 30.42 13.39 -17.47
C ASP A 768 30.41 14.56 -18.48
N ALA A 769 29.27 14.79 -19.16
CA ALA A 769 29.07 15.94 -20.06
C ALA A 769 28.80 17.28 -19.34
N GLY A 770 28.72 17.29 -18.00
CA GLY A 770 28.40 18.48 -17.21
C GLY A 770 26.95 18.98 -17.34
N ALA A 771 26.06 18.21 -17.99
CA ALA A 771 24.63 18.51 -18.09
C ALA A 771 23.86 18.22 -16.79
N LEU A 772 24.41 17.35 -15.93
CA LEU A 772 23.89 16.99 -14.62
C LEU A 772 24.97 17.21 -13.55
N ALA A 773 24.65 18.02 -12.52
CA ALA A 773 25.48 18.22 -11.34
C ALA A 773 25.41 17.00 -10.38
N PRO A 774 26.35 16.86 -9.43
CA PRO A 774 26.31 15.79 -8.43
C PRO A 774 25.01 15.79 -7.62
N VAL A 775 24.55 14.63 -7.18
CA VAL A 775 23.39 14.54 -6.26
C VAL A 775 23.68 15.25 -4.93
N GLU A 776 22.81 16.17 -4.58
CA GLU A 776 22.87 16.92 -3.31
C GLU A 776 22.20 16.08 -2.22
N VAL A 777 22.95 15.64 -1.20
CA VAL A 777 22.37 14.90 -0.06
C VAL A 777 22.14 15.84 1.12
N LEU A 778 20.89 15.94 1.52
CA LEU A 778 20.41 16.71 2.66
C LEU A 778 20.09 15.73 3.79
N GLN A 779 20.90 15.71 4.85
CA GLN A 779 20.50 14.97 6.03
C GLN A 779 19.45 15.76 6.80
N VAL A 780 18.25 15.20 6.90
CA VAL A 780 17.15 15.78 7.68
C VAL A 780 17.05 15.11 9.05
N HIS A 781 16.34 15.76 9.97
CA HIS A 781 16.11 15.25 11.31
C HIS A 781 15.44 13.86 11.26
N GLN A 782 15.89 12.92 12.11
CA GLN A 782 15.46 11.51 12.12
C GLN A 782 13.92 11.30 12.13
N ASP A 783 13.17 12.23 12.75
CA ASP A 783 11.71 12.19 12.90
C ASP A 783 10.96 13.09 11.89
N ALA A 784 11.65 13.73 10.92
CA ALA A 784 11.03 14.69 9.99
C ALA A 784 9.88 14.07 9.18
N PHE A 785 10.07 12.84 8.69
CA PHE A 785 9.03 12.11 7.95
C PHE A 785 7.87 11.67 8.86
N GLN A 786 8.11 11.38 10.14
CA GLN A 786 7.05 11.11 11.11
C GLN A 786 6.25 12.38 11.43
N ARG A 787 6.89 13.56 11.49
CA ARG A 787 6.20 14.85 11.61
C ARG A 787 5.32 15.14 10.39
N GLU A 788 5.81 14.90 9.17
CA GLU A 788 5.01 15.06 7.95
C GLU A 788 3.85 14.05 7.90
N TRP A 789 4.07 12.81 8.34
CA TRP A 789 3.01 11.79 8.46
C TRP A 789 1.91 12.20 9.44
N GLU A 790 2.28 12.70 10.63
CA GLU A 790 1.33 13.24 11.60
C GLU A 790 0.60 14.49 11.05
N HIS A 791 1.32 15.40 10.41
CA HIS A 791 0.76 16.61 9.80
C HIS A 791 -0.30 16.27 8.74
N ALA A 792 0.00 15.34 7.82
CA ALA A 792 -0.95 14.89 6.81
C ALA A 792 -2.23 14.33 7.45
N ILE A 793 -2.12 13.53 8.52
CA ILE A 793 -3.28 12.94 9.20
C ILE A 793 -4.12 14.01 9.90
N ARG A 794 -3.48 14.92 10.65
CA ARG A 794 -4.15 16.05 11.32
C ARG A 794 -4.78 17.05 10.34
N SER A 795 -4.25 17.16 9.12
CA SER A 795 -4.84 17.92 8.01
C SER A 795 -5.97 17.18 7.28
N GLY A 796 -6.49 16.07 7.84
CA GLY A 796 -7.68 15.38 7.33
C GLY A 796 -7.40 14.20 6.39
N GLN A 797 -6.14 13.85 6.11
CA GLN A 797 -5.83 12.66 5.31
C GLN A 797 -5.96 11.40 6.18
N ARG A 798 -6.85 10.46 5.79
CA ARG A 798 -6.94 9.16 6.47
C ARG A 798 -5.57 8.46 6.47
N ARG A 799 -5.08 8.03 7.64
CA ARG A 799 -3.74 7.40 7.81
C ARG A 799 -3.43 6.29 6.79
N THR A 800 -4.44 5.57 6.34
CA THR A 800 -4.33 4.48 5.35
C THR A 800 -3.94 4.97 3.94
N ARG A 801 -4.07 6.28 3.68
CA ARG A 801 -3.68 6.96 2.43
C ARG A 801 -2.33 7.69 2.52
N VAL A 802 -1.77 7.90 3.72
CA VAL A 802 -0.46 8.54 3.89
C VAL A 802 0.61 7.47 3.67
N LYS A 803 1.36 7.59 2.58
CA LYS A 803 2.40 6.62 2.17
C LYS A 803 3.72 7.34 2.00
N ASP A 804 4.82 6.68 2.36
CA ASP A 804 6.16 7.10 1.95
C ASP A 804 6.27 7.07 0.42
N ARG A 805 7.07 7.98 -0.13
CA ARG A 805 7.32 8.09 -1.58
C ARG A 805 8.75 8.53 -1.80
N ILE A 806 9.37 8.00 -2.85
CA ILE A 806 10.65 8.53 -3.31
C ILE A 806 10.44 9.93 -3.87
N PHE A 807 9.39 10.15 -4.67
CA PHE A 807 9.06 11.48 -5.19
C PHE A 807 7.83 12.06 -4.48
N GLN A 808 7.99 13.17 -3.76
CA GLN A 808 6.85 13.85 -3.12
C GLN A 808 5.86 14.41 -4.15
N PRO A 809 4.56 14.46 -3.81
CA PRO A 809 3.52 14.97 -4.70
C PRO A 809 3.40 16.50 -4.70
N THR A 810 3.92 17.19 -3.66
CA THR A 810 3.81 18.64 -3.48
C THR A 810 5.13 19.24 -2.97
N PRO A 811 5.51 20.46 -3.40
CA PRO A 811 6.67 21.16 -2.86
C PRO A 811 6.57 21.41 -1.34
N ASP A 812 5.38 21.69 -0.83
CA ASP A 812 5.16 21.95 0.61
C ASP A 812 5.55 20.76 1.50
N SER A 813 5.41 19.53 0.99
CA SER A 813 5.77 18.30 1.72
C SER A 813 7.28 18.19 1.85
N TRP A 814 8.01 18.42 0.75
CA TRP A 814 9.47 18.53 0.76
C TRP A 814 9.94 19.64 1.69
N ALA A 815 9.37 20.85 1.58
CA ALA A 815 9.73 22.00 2.41
C ALA A 815 9.50 21.77 3.92
N ARG A 816 8.51 20.96 4.32
CA ARG A 816 8.32 20.56 5.73
C ARG A 816 9.29 19.47 6.19
N ILE A 817 9.71 18.58 5.29
CA ILE A 817 10.72 17.55 5.58
C ILE A 817 12.12 18.19 5.76
N THR A 818 12.44 19.24 4.99
CA THR A 818 13.74 19.96 5.03
C THR A 818 13.79 21.16 5.97
N ALA A 819 12.66 21.63 6.53
CA ALA A 819 12.58 22.82 7.38
C ALA A 819 13.58 22.85 8.55
N ASP A 820 13.91 21.69 9.13
CA ASP A 820 14.76 21.55 10.32
C ASP A 820 16.28 21.44 10.03
N GLU A 821 16.72 21.67 8.78
CA GLU A 821 18.14 21.69 8.37
C GLU A 821 19.04 22.55 9.29
N ARG A 822 18.50 23.58 9.94
CA ARG A 822 19.25 24.56 10.74
C ARG A 822 19.55 24.13 12.18
N ALA A 823 19.15 22.93 12.60
CA ALA A 823 19.22 22.53 14.01
C ALA A 823 20.59 21.98 14.46
N HIS A 824 21.44 21.51 13.54
CA HIS A 824 22.65 20.72 13.84
C HIS A 824 23.85 21.07 12.92
N ALA A 825 23.99 22.35 12.55
CA ALA A 825 25.14 22.90 11.83
C ALA A 825 26.04 23.71 12.80
#